data_AF-A0A921SF54-F1
#
_entry.id   AF-A0A921SF54-F1
#
_cell.length_a   1.000
_cell.length_b   1.000
_cell.length_c   1.000
_cell.angle_alpha   90.00
_cell.angle_beta   90.00
_cell.angle_gamma   90.00
#
_symmetry.space_group_name_H-M   'P 1'
#
loop_
_entity.id
_entity.type
_entity.pdbx_description
1 polymer ?
#
loop_
_entity_poly.entity_id
_entity_poly.type
_entity_poly.pdbx_seq_one_letter_code
_entity_poly.pdbx_strand_id
1 'polypeptide(L)'
;QQLTYWRNPQYNFMRMFLFPLFAVIFGTTFYQLSADTVKKINSHIGLIYNSMDFIGVINLMTVLEVTCAERAVFYRERMSNYYGPLPYSLSLWFAEVPYLIVVISLFVTIEYWLVGWSDNAGDFFFFMLIFYLYTSACTYVGQWMSALMPNAKVANVAVGALSCLLNLFSGYLLPRTLMKAGYKWFQYLMPSSYSLAALVGVQFGDRQDIITVTAKNMTMKMTVADYIEKTYDFRPNHKYDFMVGLIVIWVVLQVAIYLTFKYVSHLKSPAQQEERRIRNREFMRKCRQRQRQELQKLTSTVKQLEEQYAELSRRPSTTQAQPKHDYTEAVAETKRLGAEKMLLRAMVQQNSEWMFLIQRALDFEASNLVTRRQSKQTPTVQLDTIDRIQATEEFGFHPLTEQDLAQTILDHKWEIHHVETKLLRSAELDRLTGKKAHRLQAFGWDVVQRVENSVMEFVFTKRFTGLNVRNIMLKTWNNDITLETFKKVKAETCRLQVLQKLNANAYTFVRDITSPSEISVFRSVFVHFLVEATKEFPVLSESGSDASNESLTGTGYVLGTQSVRTDHQLSFLKEHGSDEKMAWADLALTTEVYEVVDPSTGEMYQEVFWAGRTDYSTEEDAQRNAADTLQDLLRWEMHTVAPALTLLK
;
A
#
# COMPACT_ATOMS: atom_id res chain seq x y z
N GLN A 1 7.78 21.13 17.15
CA GLN A 1 6.50 21.61 16.60
C GLN A 1 6.66 22.82 15.69
N GLN A 2 7.07 24.01 16.19
CA GLN A 2 7.23 25.22 15.35
C GLN A 2 8.09 25.02 14.09
N LEU A 3 9.25 24.34 14.19
CA LEU A 3 10.10 24.04 13.03
C LEU A 3 9.41 23.15 11.98
N THR A 4 8.55 22.22 12.41
CA THR A 4 7.77 21.35 11.51
C THR A 4 6.72 22.16 10.76
N TYR A 5 6.01 23.03 11.48
CA TYR A 5 5.02 23.95 10.92
C TYR A 5 5.61 24.96 9.94
N TRP A 6 6.85 25.39 10.17
CA TRP A 6 7.57 26.29 9.28
C TRP A 6 8.12 25.57 8.04
N ARG A 7 8.60 24.31 8.19
CA ARG A 7 9.15 23.50 7.08
C ARG A 7 8.08 22.81 6.23
N ASN A 8 6.83 22.77 6.67
CA ASN A 8 5.71 22.26 5.89
C ASN A 8 4.87 23.42 5.34
N PRO A 9 5.31 24.09 4.26
CA PRO A 9 4.65 25.29 3.74
C PRO A 9 3.22 24.99 3.29
N GLN A 10 2.92 23.77 2.81
CA GLN A 10 1.61 23.42 2.26
C GLN A 10 0.45 23.68 3.23
N TYR A 11 0.67 23.57 4.54
CA TYR A 11 -0.38 23.80 5.53
C TYR A 11 -0.63 25.28 5.81
N ASN A 12 0.40 26.02 6.26
CA ASN A 12 0.25 27.41 6.68
C ASN A 12 0.19 28.38 5.50
N PHE A 13 0.90 28.12 4.41
CA PHE A 13 0.90 28.95 3.21
C PHE A 13 -0.49 28.99 2.56
N MET A 14 -1.17 27.84 2.49
CA MET A 14 -2.51 27.77 1.91
C MET A 14 -3.52 28.60 2.72
N ARG A 15 -3.46 28.58 4.06
CA ARG A 15 -4.30 29.42 4.91
C ARG A 15 -3.98 30.91 4.76
N MET A 16 -2.69 31.26 4.75
CA MET A 16 -2.23 32.64 4.57
C MET A 16 -2.63 33.23 3.21
N PHE A 17 -2.78 32.40 2.18
CA PHE A 17 -3.23 32.84 0.85
C PHE A 17 -4.76 32.84 0.71
N LEU A 18 -5.44 31.75 1.12
CA LEU A 18 -6.87 31.58 0.91
C LEU A 18 -7.71 32.54 1.76
N PHE A 19 -7.28 32.89 2.97
CA PHE A 19 -8.12 33.70 3.86
C PHE A 19 -8.22 35.15 3.39
N PRO A 20 -7.11 35.84 3.05
CA PRO A 20 -7.21 37.15 2.41
C PRO A 20 -8.05 37.12 1.13
N LEU A 21 -7.94 36.06 0.32
CA LEU A 21 -8.76 35.89 -0.88
C LEU A 21 -10.26 35.84 -0.55
N PHE A 22 -10.66 35.03 0.44
CA PHE A 22 -12.05 35.00 0.90
C PHE A 22 -12.49 36.32 1.53
N ALA A 23 -11.62 37.01 2.26
CA ALA A 23 -11.90 38.34 2.81
C ALA A 23 -12.21 39.35 1.72
N VAL A 24 -11.45 39.35 0.62
CA VAL A 24 -11.70 40.22 -0.54
C VAL A 24 -13.02 39.83 -1.23
N ILE A 25 -13.29 38.54 -1.42
CA ILE A 25 -14.53 38.08 -2.07
C ILE A 25 -15.75 38.49 -1.24
N PHE A 26 -15.77 38.20 0.06
CA PHE A 26 -16.87 38.57 0.95
C PHE A 26 -16.97 40.08 1.13
N GLY A 27 -15.86 40.77 1.33
CA GLY A 27 -15.80 42.22 1.50
C GLY A 27 -16.27 42.99 0.25
N THR A 28 -15.93 42.53 -0.95
CA THR A 28 -16.39 43.17 -2.20
C THR A 28 -17.86 42.87 -2.52
N THR A 29 -18.34 41.66 -2.20
CA THR A 29 -19.76 41.28 -2.40
C THR A 29 -20.70 42.13 -1.54
N PHE A 30 -20.26 42.53 -0.35
CA PHE A 30 -21.05 43.32 0.61
C PHE A 30 -20.44 44.72 0.85
N TYR A 31 -19.83 45.30 -0.18
CA TYR A 31 -19.13 46.59 -0.08
C TYR A 31 -20.06 47.70 0.43
N GLN A 32 -19.68 48.31 1.56
CA GLN A 32 -20.36 49.47 2.19
C GLN A 32 -21.88 49.34 2.30
N LEU A 33 -22.38 48.19 2.74
CA LEU A 33 -23.82 47.94 2.81
C LEU A 33 -24.49 48.76 3.94
N SER A 34 -25.36 49.72 3.59
CA SER A 34 -26.14 50.50 4.58
C SER A 34 -27.15 49.65 5.36
N ALA A 35 -27.42 49.98 6.63
CA ALA A 35 -28.24 49.16 7.54
C ALA A 35 -29.74 49.54 7.61
N ASP A 36 -30.28 50.20 6.59
CA ASP A 36 -31.58 50.90 6.70
C ASP A 36 -32.82 50.00 6.57
N THR A 37 -32.66 48.73 6.19
CA THR A 37 -33.80 47.82 5.90
C THR A 37 -33.54 46.45 6.49
N VAL A 38 -34.60 45.79 6.96
CA VAL A 38 -34.59 44.42 7.50
C VAL A 38 -33.85 43.43 6.60
N LYS A 39 -34.03 43.52 5.28
CA LYS A 39 -33.32 42.68 4.29
C LYS A 39 -31.79 42.88 4.37
N LYS A 40 -31.33 44.13 4.46
CA LYS A 40 -29.89 44.44 4.54
C LYS A 40 -29.28 44.03 5.87
N ILE A 41 -30.05 44.11 6.98
CA ILE A 41 -29.61 43.62 8.29
C ILE A 41 -29.46 42.10 8.29
N ASN A 42 -30.42 41.37 7.72
CA ASN A 42 -30.28 39.92 7.54
C ASN A 42 -29.08 39.56 6.64
N SER A 43 -28.79 40.36 5.60
CA SER A 43 -27.60 40.19 4.77
C SER A 43 -26.30 40.38 5.57
N HIS A 44 -26.22 41.36 6.47
CA HIS A 44 -25.06 41.56 7.36
C HIS A 44 -24.86 40.40 8.33
N ILE A 45 -25.94 39.91 8.96
CA ILE A 45 -25.87 38.74 9.85
C ILE A 45 -25.45 37.49 9.04
N GLY A 46 -26.00 37.34 7.84
CA GLY A 46 -25.63 36.27 6.91
C GLY A 46 -24.18 36.34 6.45
N LEU A 47 -23.61 37.54 6.30
CA LEU A 47 -22.20 37.74 5.99
C LEU A 47 -21.32 37.24 7.13
N ILE A 48 -21.55 37.70 8.37
CA ILE A 48 -20.80 37.25 9.55
C ILE A 48 -20.86 35.72 9.66
N TYR A 49 -22.06 35.16 9.49
CA TYR A 49 -22.28 33.72 9.52
C TYR A 49 -21.46 32.97 8.45
N ASN A 50 -21.54 33.39 7.18
CA ASN A 50 -20.82 32.74 6.09
C ASN A 50 -19.30 32.87 6.26
N SER A 51 -18.80 34.05 6.62
CA SER A 51 -17.38 34.30 6.88
C SER A 51 -16.85 33.39 8.00
N MET A 52 -17.59 33.26 9.10
CA MET A 52 -17.26 32.33 10.16
C MET A 52 -17.30 30.88 9.69
N ASP A 53 -18.32 30.46 8.96
CA ASP A 53 -18.45 29.06 8.53
C ASP A 53 -17.31 28.64 7.59
N PHE A 54 -17.04 29.43 6.55
CA PHE A 54 -15.97 29.12 5.59
C PHE A 54 -14.60 29.03 6.28
N ILE A 55 -14.27 30.01 7.11
CA ILE A 55 -13.00 30.00 7.86
C ILE A 55 -12.98 28.84 8.84
N GLY A 56 -14.03 28.66 9.63
CA GLY A 56 -14.12 27.62 10.64
C GLY A 56 -13.92 26.23 10.04
N VAL A 57 -14.63 25.90 8.97
CA VAL A 57 -14.59 24.59 8.31
C VAL A 57 -13.25 24.34 7.62
N ILE A 58 -12.67 25.32 6.93
CA ILE A 58 -11.34 25.15 6.31
C ILE A 58 -10.28 24.87 7.38
N ASN A 59 -10.29 25.62 8.48
CA ASN A 59 -9.35 25.38 9.59
C ASN A 59 -9.54 24.00 10.23
N LEU A 60 -10.80 23.61 10.43
CA LEU A 60 -11.19 22.34 11.04
C LEU A 60 -10.75 21.13 10.19
N MET A 61 -10.90 21.19 8.87
CA MET A 61 -10.52 20.12 7.94
C MET A 61 -9.00 20.04 7.74
N THR A 62 -8.34 21.18 7.53
CA THR A 62 -6.91 21.20 7.21
C THR A 62 -6.03 20.76 8.38
N VAL A 63 -6.38 21.12 9.62
CA VAL A 63 -5.58 20.74 10.81
C VAL A 63 -5.63 19.24 11.10
N LEU A 64 -6.70 18.56 10.68
CA LEU A 64 -6.92 17.15 10.98
C LEU A 64 -5.88 16.26 10.32
N GLU A 65 -5.57 16.51 9.04
CA GLU A 65 -4.63 15.69 8.28
C GLU A 65 -3.20 15.82 8.82
N VAL A 66 -2.80 17.06 9.14
CA VAL A 66 -1.49 17.36 9.75
C VAL A 66 -1.36 16.69 11.11
N THR A 67 -2.35 16.87 11.99
CA THR A 67 -2.29 16.31 13.35
C THR A 67 -2.34 14.78 13.35
N CYS A 68 -3.09 14.17 12.40
CA CYS A 68 -3.10 12.72 12.20
C CYS A 68 -1.71 12.18 11.83
N ALA A 69 -0.96 12.87 10.97
CA ALA A 69 0.38 12.48 10.56
C ALA A 69 1.38 12.59 11.73
N GLU A 70 1.32 13.69 12.50
CA GLU A 70 2.21 13.91 13.64
C GLU A 70 1.98 12.94 14.79
N ARG A 71 0.73 12.49 14.99
CA ARG A 71 0.37 11.53 16.04
C ARG A 71 1.18 10.23 15.97
N ALA A 72 1.52 9.75 14.77
CA ALA A 72 2.34 8.55 14.60
C ALA A 72 3.75 8.73 15.17
N VAL A 73 4.32 9.93 15.01
CA VAL A 73 5.64 10.30 15.56
C VAL A 73 5.57 10.43 17.07
N PHE A 74 4.54 11.11 17.59
CA PHE A 74 4.28 11.22 19.04
C PHE A 74 4.23 9.85 19.72
N TYR A 75 3.48 8.92 19.11
CA TYR A 75 3.37 7.56 19.60
C TYR A 75 4.71 6.82 19.66
N ARG A 76 5.59 7.00 18.67
CA ARG A 76 6.94 6.43 18.66
C ARG A 76 7.84 7.02 19.75
N GLU A 77 7.77 8.34 19.94
CA GLU A 77 8.59 9.07 20.93
C GLU A 77 8.13 8.82 22.36
N ARG A 78 6.81 8.71 22.58
CA ARG A 78 6.22 8.32 23.86
C ARG A 78 6.59 6.90 24.27
N MET A 79 6.60 5.95 23.33
CA MET A 79 7.05 4.57 23.60
C MET A 79 8.54 4.49 23.97
N SER A 80 9.31 5.51 23.60
CA SER A 80 10.72 5.67 23.96
C SER A 80 10.91 6.51 25.23
N ASN A 81 9.82 6.85 25.94
CA ASN A 81 9.81 7.67 27.16
C ASN A 81 10.49 9.04 27.03
N TYR A 82 10.51 9.66 25.85
CA TYR A 82 11.13 10.97 25.66
C TYR A 82 10.36 12.12 26.33
N TYR A 83 9.02 12.12 26.24
CA TYR A 83 8.16 13.13 26.85
C TYR A 83 6.73 12.61 27.06
N GLY A 84 5.99 13.25 27.99
CA GLY A 84 4.62 12.89 28.32
C GLY A 84 3.55 13.51 27.39
N PRO A 85 2.27 13.16 27.56
CA PRO A 85 1.17 13.71 26.75
C PRO A 85 0.93 15.21 26.96
N LEU A 86 1.20 15.70 28.18
CA LEU A 86 1.01 17.11 28.56
C LEU A 86 1.92 18.06 27.76
N PRO A 87 3.26 17.87 27.74
CA PRO A 87 4.13 18.74 26.95
C PRO A 87 3.85 18.65 25.44
N TYR A 88 3.40 17.50 24.93
CA TYR A 88 2.96 17.37 23.54
C TYR A 88 1.75 18.26 23.23
N SER A 89 0.68 18.13 24.03
CA SER A 89 -0.54 18.91 23.85
C SER A 89 -0.27 20.42 23.94
N LEU A 90 0.55 20.85 24.91
CA LEU A 90 0.94 22.26 25.03
C LEU A 90 1.78 22.72 23.84
N SER A 91 2.67 21.88 23.32
CA SER A 91 3.50 22.24 22.17
C SER A 91 2.68 22.43 20.89
N LEU A 92 1.61 21.63 20.70
CA LEU A 92 0.69 21.78 19.59
C LEU A 92 -0.11 23.07 19.71
N TRP A 93 -0.55 23.40 20.92
CA TRP A 93 -1.23 24.65 21.23
C TRP A 93 -0.36 25.88 20.93
N PHE A 94 0.84 25.95 21.53
CA PHE A 94 1.77 27.08 21.34
C PHE A 94 2.25 27.23 19.89
N ALA A 95 2.33 26.14 19.14
CA ALA A 95 2.68 26.21 17.72
C ALA A 95 1.59 26.86 16.89
N GLU A 96 0.31 26.63 17.21
CA GLU A 96 -0.84 27.10 16.42
C GLU A 96 -1.18 28.59 16.66
N VAL A 97 -1.02 29.07 17.90
CA VAL A 97 -1.37 30.44 18.31
C VAL A 97 -0.82 31.55 17.39
N PRO A 98 0.49 31.62 17.08
CA PRO A 98 1.03 32.71 16.27
C PRO A 98 0.50 32.70 14.83
N TYR A 99 0.33 31.52 14.22
CA TYR A 99 -0.20 31.41 12.86
C TYR A 99 -1.66 31.82 12.79
N LEU A 100 -2.48 31.42 13.77
CA LEU A 100 -3.88 31.84 13.85
C LEU A 100 -4.02 33.36 14.02
N ILE A 101 -3.18 33.99 14.85
CA ILE A 101 -3.20 35.45 15.03
C ILE A 101 -2.94 36.16 13.69
N VAL A 102 -1.88 35.76 12.97
CA VAL A 102 -1.52 36.37 11.68
C VAL A 102 -2.64 36.18 10.67
N VAL A 103 -3.11 34.94 10.49
CA VAL A 103 -4.12 34.59 9.49
C VAL A 103 -5.45 35.30 9.75
N ILE A 104 -5.87 35.41 11.01
CA ILE A 104 -7.12 36.08 11.39
C ILE A 104 -6.99 37.59 11.31
N SER A 105 -5.84 38.15 11.70
CA SER A 105 -5.60 39.60 11.55
C SER A 105 -5.67 40.04 10.08
N LEU A 106 -5.14 39.24 9.15
CA LEU A 106 -5.22 39.53 7.72
C LEU A 106 -6.67 39.46 7.22
N PHE A 107 -7.41 38.41 7.59
CA PHE A 107 -8.80 38.25 7.17
C PHE A 107 -9.70 39.37 7.72
N VAL A 108 -9.70 39.55 9.04
CA VAL A 108 -10.59 40.50 9.72
C VAL A 108 -10.29 41.93 9.30
N THR A 109 -9.01 42.32 9.16
CA THR A 109 -8.67 43.68 8.71
C THR A 109 -9.25 43.95 7.33
N ILE A 110 -9.09 43.04 6.36
CA ILE A 110 -9.58 43.23 4.99
C ILE A 110 -11.11 43.27 4.97
N GLU A 111 -11.78 42.30 5.59
CA GLU A 111 -13.25 42.22 5.60
C GLU A 111 -13.86 43.42 6.34
N TYR A 112 -13.29 43.81 7.48
CA TYR A 112 -13.86 44.85 8.32
C TYR A 112 -13.90 46.22 7.62
N TRP A 113 -12.82 46.59 6.95
CA TRP A 113 -12.74 47.87 6.24
C TRP A 113 -13.52 47.87 4.91
N LEU A 114 -13.57 46.74 4.19
CA LEU A 114 -14.32 46.65 2.92
C LEU A 114 -15.84 46.73 3.11
N VAL A 115 -16.36 46.07 4.15
CA VAL A 115 -17.80 46.05 4.43
C VAL A 115 -18.27 47.39 5.02
N GLY A 116 -17.37 48.14 5.67
CA GLY A 116 -17.70 49.41 6.32
C GLY A 116 -18.43 49.21 7.65
N TRP A 117 -17.85 48.41 8.54
CA TRP A 117 -18.36 48.23 9.91
C TRP A 117 -18.11 49.49 10.77
N SER A 118 -18.26 49.40 12.11
CA SER A 118 -18.14 50.57 13.01
C SER A 118 -16.72 51.16 13.00
N ASP A 119 -16.55 52.49 13.01
CA ASP A 119 -15.21 53.10 13.08
C ASP A 119 -14.58 53.07 14.49
N ASN A 120 -15.27 52.48 15.47
CA ASN A 120 -14.76 52.37 16.83
C ASN A 120 -13.65 51.32 16.96
N ALA A 121 -12.47 51.75 17.41
CA ALA A 121 -11.34 50.84 17.65
C ALA A 121 -11.65 49.71 18.65
N GLY A 122 -12.46 49.99 19.68
CA GLY A 122 -12.88 48.97 20.66
C GLY A 122 -13.72 47.84 20.05
N ASP A 123 -14.62 48.19 19.13
CA ASP A 123 -15.48 47.22 18.44
C ASP A 123 -14.66 46.37 17.45
N PHE A 124 -13.68 46.98 16.77
CA PHE A 124 -12.74 46.28 15.89
C PHE A 124 -11.91 45.23 16.64
N PHE A 125 -11.27 45.60 17.76
CA PHE A 125 -10.47 44.64 18.54
C PHE A 125 -11.33 43.55 19.17
N PHE A 126 -12.55 43.87 19.60
CA PHE A 126 -13.48 42.86 20.11
C PHE A 126 -13.92 41.90 19.00
N PHE A 127 -14.25 42.42 17.81
CA PHE A 127 -14.60 41.61 16.64
C PHE A 127 -13.46 40.66 16.26
N MET A 128 -12.22 41.16 16.22
CA MET A 128 -11.02 40.35 15.96
C MET A 128 -10.81 39.27 17.03
N LEU A 129 -11.02 39.60 18.31
CA LEU A 129 -10.88 38.65 19.42
C LEU A 129 -11.91 37.51 19.35
N ILE A 130 -13.17 37.81 19.04
CA ILE A 130 -14.21 36.78 18.91
C ILE A 130 -13.93 35.90 17.69
N PHE A 131 -13.53 36.47 16.55
CA PHE A 131 -13.11 35.69 15.38
C PHE A 131 -11.92 34.78 15.69
N TYR A 132 -10.96 35.26 16.49
CA TYR A 132 -9.85 34.46 17.00
C TYR A 132 -10.30 33.29 17.88
N LEU A 133 -11.14 33.55 18.87
CA LEU A 133 -11.67 32.53 19.77
C LEU A 133 -12.46 31.46 19.02
N TYR A 134 -13.31 31.86 18.08
CA TYR A 134 -14.08 30.95 17.25
C TYR A 134 -13.19 30.07 16.36
N THR A 135 -12.30 30.69 15.60
CA THR A 135 -11.43 29.98 14.66
C THR A 135 -10.45 29.04 15.37
N SER A 136 -9.93 29.47 16.52
CA SER A 136 -9.09 28.62 17.37
C SER A 136 -9.89 27.45 17.96
N ALA A 137 -11.13 27.66 18.42
CA ALA A 137 -12.00 26.59 18.87
C ALA A 137 -12.26 25.55 17.77
N CYS A 138 -12.56 25.98 16.53
CA CYS A 138 -12.70 25.07 15.38
C CYS A 138 -11.41 24.28 15.11
N THR A 139 -10.25 24.94 15.16
CA THR A 139 -8.95 24.27 14.98
C THR A 139 -8.72 23.20 16.05
N TYR A 140 -9.03 23.49 17.32
CA TYR A 140 -8.88 22.54 18.42
C TYR A 140 -9.89 21.39 18.36
N VAL A 141 -11.11 21.63 17.89
CA VAL A 141 -12.07 20.54 17.61
C VAL A 141 -11.51 19.58 16.56
N GLY A 142 -10.87 20.09 15.51
CA GLY A 142 -10.23 19.27 14.47
C GLY A 142 -9.06 18.45 15.04
N GLN A 143 -8.21 19.07 15.85
CA GLN A 143 -7.13 18.37 16.57
C GLN A 143 -7.67 17.31 17.53
N TRP A 144 -8.73 17.60 18.27
CA TRP A 144 -9.37 16.64 19.18
C TRP A 144 -9.93 15.43 18.44
N MET A 145 -10.62 15.64 17.32
CA MET A 145 -11.16 14.55 16.51
C MET A 145 -10.05 13.71 15.86
N SER A 146 -8.96 14.35 15.43
CA SER A 146 -7.78 13.65 14.93
C SER A 146 -7.15 12.76 16.00
N ALA A 147 -7.21 13.16 17.28
CA ALA A 147 -6.70 12.36 18.40
C ALA A 147 -7.63 11.18 18.73
N LEU A 148 -8.95 11.38 18.64
CA LEU A 148 -9.98 10.40 19.00
C LEU A 148 -10.17 9.27 17.97
N MET A 149 -9.92 9.55 16.69
CA MET A 149 -10.22 8.63 15.59
C MET A 149 -8.99 7.86 15.10
N PRO A 150 -9.08 6.54 14.83
CA PRO A 150 -7.92 5.71 14.51
C PRO A 150 -7.32 5.99 13.12
N ASN A 151 -8.11 6.51 12.18
CA ASN A 151 -7.70 6.72 10.79
C ASN A 151 -8.14 8.09 10.28
N ALA A 152 -7.30 8.75 9.48
CA ALA A 152 -7.56 10.10 8.95
C ALA A 152 -8.84 10.16 8.10
N LYS A 153 -9.12 9.11 7.31
CA LYS A 153 -10.35 9.02 6.50
C LYS A 153 -11.62 9.01 7.37
N VAL A 154 -11.63 8.23 8.45
CA VAL A 154 -12.75 8.16 9.39
C VAL A 154 -12.90 9.48 10.13
N ALA A 155 -11.78 10.10 10.50
CA ALA A 155 -11.77 11.41 11.13
C ALA A 155 -12.34 12.49 10.20
N ASN A 156 -11.96 12.52 8.92
CA ASN A 156 -12.50 13.48 7.94
C ASN A 156 -14.02 13.36 7.80
N VAL A 157 -14.57 12.14 7.73
CA VAL A 157 -16.02 11.93 7.67
C VAL A 157 -16.71 12.42 8.96
N ALA A 158 -16.14 12.11 10.13
CA ALA A 158 -16.69 12.53 11.42
C ALA A 158 -16.67 14.06 11.58
N VAL A 159 -15.59 14.71 11.15
CA VAL A 159 -15.45 16.16 11.18
C VAL A 159 -16.40 16.82 10.17
N GLY A 160 -16.60 16.25 8.99
CA GLY A 160 -17.60 16.74 8.03
C GLY A 160 -19.03 16.67 8.58
N ALA A 161 -19.37 15.60 9.32
CA ALA A 161 -20.65 15.53 10.02
C ALA A 161 -20.75 16.59 11.14
N LEU A 162 -19.67 16.81 11.88
CA LEU A 162 -19.62 17.80 12.96
C LEU A 162 -19.71 19.24 12.42
N SER A 163 -19.09 19.55 11.28
CA SER A 163 -19.21 20.87 10.65
C SER A 163 -20.65 21.15 10.23
N CYS A 164 -21.37 20.17 9.68
CA CYS A 164 -22.80 20.31 9.38
C CYS A 164 -23.63 20.61 10.64
N LEU A 165 -23.30 20.00 11.78
CA LEU A 165 -23.97 20.28 13.06
C LEU A 165 -23.65 21.69 13.58
N LEU A 166 -22.39 22.12 13.50
CA LEU A 166 -21.96 23.47 13.87
C LEU A 166 -22.66 24.55 13.03
N ASN A 167 -22.87 24.26 11.75
CA ASN A 167 -23.53 25.11 10.77
C ASN A 167 -25.04 25.21 11.06
N LEU A 168 -25.72 24.07 11.21
CA LEU A 168 -27.17 24.00 11.45
C LEU A 168 -27.60 24.66 12.78
N PHE A 169 -26.84 24.45 13.85
CA PHE A 169 -27.15 24.98 15.20
C PHE A 169 -26.42 26.29 15.52
N SER A 170 -25.87 26.98 14.52
CA SER A 170 -25.23 28.30 14.65
C SER A 170 -26.19 29.42 15.07
N GLY A 171 -27.50 29.23 14.89
CA GLY A 171 -28.53 30.22 15.22
C GLY A 171 -28.96 31.13 14.07
N TYR A 172 -28.26 31.13 12.93
CA TYR A 172 -28.68 31.86 11.73
C TYR A 172 -29.65 31.07 10.85
N LEU A 173 -29.26 29.86 10.41
CA LEU A 173 -30.09 28.97 9.61
C LEU A 173 -31.36 28.53 10.34
N LEU A 174 -31.21 28.23 11.63
CA LEU A 174 -32.30 27.85 12.51
C LEU A 174 -32.32 28.78 13.74
N PRO A 175 -33.16 29.82 13.75
CA PRO A 175 -33.29 30.73 14.89
C PRO A 175 -33.73 30.00 16.16
N ARG A 176 -33.19 30.40 17.30
CA ARG A 176 -33.45 29.79 18.61
C ARG A 176 -34.92 29.81 19.02
N THR A 177 -35.65 30.84 18.59
CA THR A 177 -37.08 31.04 18.85
C THR A 177 -37.95 29.97 18.18
N LEU A 178 -37.51 29.44 17.04
CA LEU A 178 -38.21 28.40 16.26
C LEU A 178 -37.84 26.98 16.69
N MET A 179 -36.79 26.80 17.49
CA MET A 179 -36.34 25.47 17.94
C MET A 179 -37.26 24.90 19.04
N LYS A 180 -37.63 23.62 18.91
CA LYS A 180 -38.29 22.86 19.98
C LYS A 180 -37.39 22.77 21.21
N ALA A 181 -37.98 22.81 22.41
CA ALA A 181 -37.25 22.85 23.68
C ALA A 181 -36.17 21.75 23.84
N GLY A 182 -36.44 20.54 23.34
CA GLY A 182 -35.51 19.41 23.39
C GLY A 182 -34.24 19.54 22.56
N TYR A 183 -34.17 20.46 21.58
CA TYR A 183 -32.95 20.70 20.77
C TYR A 183 -32.19 21.95 21.19
N LYS A 184 -32.78 22.81 22.03
CA LYS A 184 -32.16 24.06 22.48
C LYS A 184 -30.86 23.86 23.25
N TRP A 185 -30.65 22.67 23.84
CA TRP A 185 -29.43 22.38 24.59
C TRP A 185 -28.19 22.25 23.69
N PHE A 186 -28.35 21.76 22.45
CA PHE A 186 -27.22 21.61 21.52
C PHE A 186 -26.54 22.95 21.22
N GLN A 187 -27.31 24.03 21.17
CA GLN A 187 -26.81 25.37 20.95
C GLN A 187 -25.81 25.82 22.03
N TYR A 188 -25.95 25.33 23.27
CA TYR A 188 -25.00 25.64 24.34
C TYR A 188 -23.65 24.92 24.20
N LEU A 189 -23.58 23.85 23.42
CA LEU A 189 -22.35 23.09 23.18
C LEU A 189 -21.58 23.64 21.96
N MET A 190 -22.26 24.35 21.06
CA MET A 190 -21.71 24.77 19.77
C MET A 190 -21.06 26.16 19.86
N PRO A 191 -19.74 26.31 19.62
CA PRO A 191 -19.08 27.61 19.66
C PRO A 191 -19.56 28.59 18.56
N SER A 192 -20.13 28.08 17.47
CA SER A 192 -20.69 28.89 16.38
C SER A 192 -21.81 29.81 16.86
N SER A 193 -22.70 29.33 17.73
CA SER A 193 -23.81 30.13 18.23
C SER A 193 -23.37 31.26 19.15
N TYR A 194 -22.41 31.04 20.04
CA TYR A 194 -21.93 32.09 20.94
C TYR A 194 -21.16 33.16 20.18
N SER A 195 -20.38 32.75 19.19
CA SER A 195 -19.56 33.65 18.37
C SER A 195 -20.43 34.53 17.49
N LEU A 196 -21.45 33.96 16.84
CA LEU A 196 -22.40 34.71 16.03
C LEU A 196 -23.18 35.71 16.90
N ALA A 197 -23.67 35.29 18.07
CA ALA A 197 -24.37 36.16 19.01
C ALA A 197 -23.50 37.33 19.49
N ALA A 198 -22.23 37.07 19.81
CA ALA A 198 -21.28 38.09 20.26
C ALA A 198 -20.96 39.10 19.14
N LEU A 199 -20.71 38.65 17.91
CA LEU A 199 -20.38 39.52 16.77
C LEU A 199 -21.57 40.38 16.35
N VAL A 200 -22.75 39.78 16.25
CA VAL A 200 -24.00 40.50 15.96
C VAL A 200 -24.32 41.49 17.08
N GLY A 201 -24.11 41.11 18.33
CA GLY A 201 -24.33 41.96 19.50
C GLY A 201 -23.39 43.17 19.55
N VAL A 202 -22.15 43.06 19.09
CA VAL A 202 -21.20 44.19 19.03
C VAL A 202 -21.57 45.17 17.94
N GLN A 203 -21.93 44.67 16.76
CA GLN A 203 -22.19 45.56 15.64
C GLN A 203 -23.55 46.25 15.70
N PHE A 204 -24.58 45.53 16.15
CA PHE A 204 -25.96 46.00 16.13
C PHE A 204 -26.52 46.31 17.52
N GLY A 205 -25.78 46.03 18.59
CA GLY A 205 -26.24 46.25 19.96
C GLY A 205 -26.41 47.71 20.35
N ASP A 206 -25.49 48.58 19.89
CA ASP A 206 -25.53 50.01 20.20
C ASP A 206 -26.22 50.85 19.10
N ARG A 207 -26.63 50.24 17.98
CA ARG A 207 -27.37 50.94 16.91
C ARG A 207 -28.85 51.05 17.24
N GLN A 208 -29.27 52.25 17.63
CA GLN A 208 -30.67 52.59 17.92
C GLN A 208 -31.52 52.94 16.70
N ASP A 209 -31.07 52.60 15.49
CA ASP A 209 -31.78 52.93 14.25
C ASP A 209 -33.16 52.26 14.22
N ILE A 210 -34.20 53.06 13.97
CA ILE A 210 -35.59 52.60 13.95
C ILE A 210 -35.88 52.01 12.57
N ILE A 211 -36.12 50.71 12.52
CA ILE A 211 -36.46 49.98 11.29
C ILE A 211 -37.95 49.65 11.24
N THR A 212 -38.54 49.74 10.05
CA THR A 212 -39.90 49.26 9.79
C THR A 212 -39.85 47.77 9.48
N VAL A 213 -40.39 46.95 10.37
CA VAL A 213 -40.51 45.50 10.19
C VAL A 213 -41.95 45.17 9.82
N THR A 214 -42.15 44.61 8.64
CA THR A 214 -43.47 44.14 8.19
C THR A 214 -43.60 42.66 8.52
N ALA A 215 -44.30 42.34 9.61
CA ALA A 215 -44.59 40.95 9.99
C ALA A 215 -46.12 40.76 10.04
N LYS A 216 -46.64 39.77 9.30
CA LYS A 216 -48.08 39.43 9.23
C LYS A 216 -49.00 40.65 8.98
N ASN A 217 -48.73 41.40 7.90
CA ASN A 217 -49.52 42.57 7.48
C ASN A 217 -49.60 43.77 8.47
N MET A 218 -48.77 43.80 9.53
CA MET A 218 -48.59 44.98 10.38
C MET A 218 -47.16 45.51 10.27
N THR A 219 -47.02 46.82 10.03
CA THR A 219 -45.75 47.55 10.05
C THR A 219 -45.47 48.02 11.48
N MET A 220 -44.57 47.34 12.18
CA MET A 220 -44.07 47.80 13.48
C MET A 220 -42.73 48.52 13.30
N LYS A 221 -42.61 49.70 13.89
CA LYS A 221 -41.31 50.38 14.07
C LYS A 221 -40.66 49.78 15.31
N MET A 222 -39.55 49.09 15.14
CA MET A 222 -38.75 48.57 16.26
C MET A 222 -37.28 48.92 16.05
N THR A 223 -36.54 48.98 17.15
CA THR A 223 -35.08 49.17 17.10
C THR A 223 -34.40 47.92 16.54
N VAL A 224 -33.28 48.08 15.83
CA VAL A 224 -32.50 46.94 15.30
C VAL A 224 -32.13 45.93 16.39
N ALA A 225 -31.74 46.40 17.57
CA ALA A 225 -31.44 45.56 18.73
C ALA A 225 -32.64 44.71 19.17
N ASP A 226 -33.84 45.30 19.24
CA ASP A 226 -35.09 44.62 19.63
C ASP A 226 -35.55 43.62 18.55
N TYR A 227 -35.31 43.92 17.26
CA TYR A 227 -35.53 42.98 16.17
C TYR A 227 -34.66 41.74 16.26
N ILE A 228 -33.37 41.92 16.57
CA ILE A 228 -32.40 40.84 16.69
C ILE A 228 -32.69 39.98 17.93
N GLU A 229 -33.02 40.60 19.05
CA GLU A 229 -33.42 39.90 20.28
C GLU A 229 -34.70 39.08 20.06
N LYS A 230 -35.73 39.67 19.42
CA LYS A 230 -37.00 38.99 19.20
C LYS A 230 -36.95 37.89 18.14
N THR A 231 -36.08 38.02 17.14
CA THR A 231 -35.99 37.07 16.01
C THR A 231 -35.00 35.94 16.31
N TYR A 232 -33.82 36.28 16.82
CA TYR A 232 -32.70 35.34 17.00
C TYR A 232 -32.38 35.03 18.48
N ASP A 233 -32.96 35.77 19.44
CA ASP A 233 -32.65 35.68 20.89
C ASP A 233 -31.19 36.02 21.22
N PHE A 234 -30.55 36.85 20.39
CA PHE A 234 -29.23 37.39 20.67
C PHE A 234 -29.38 38.63 21.53
N ARG A 235 -29.03 38.52 22.82
CA ARG A 235 -29.09 39.62 23.79
C ARG A 235 -27.83 40.48 23.69
N PRO A 236 -27.89 41.70 23.12
CA PRO A 236 -26.69 42.51 22.90
C PRO A 236 -26.01 42.93 24.21
N ASN A 237 -26.81 43.12 25.27
CA ASN A 237 -26.35 43.51 26.61
C ASN A 237 -25.47 42.46 27.31
N HIS A 238 -25.50 41.19 26.85
CA HIS A 238 -24.72 40.08 27.42
C HIS A 238 -23.54 39.67 26.52
N LYS A 239 -23.03 40.59 25.65
CA LYS A 239 -21.91 40.30 24.73
C LYS A 239 -20.68 39.68 25.41
N TYR A 240 -20.38 40.10 26.65
CA TYR A 240 -19.29 39.55 27.45
C TYR A 240 -19.58 38.13 27.99
N ASP A 241 -20.83 37.80 28.29
CA ASP A 241 -21.19 36.45 28.76
C ASP A 241 -21.01 35.42 27.64
N PHE A 242 -21.34 35.79 26.40
CA PHE A 242 -21.09 34.95 25.24
C PHE A 242 -19.58 34.73 25.00
N MET A 243 -18.77 35.77 25.22
CA MET A 243 -17.30 35.66 25.18
C MET A 243 -16.76 34.74 26.28
N VAL A 244 -17.25 34.86 27.51
CA VAL A 244 -16.87 33.95 28.62
C VAL A 244 -17.27 32.52 28.29
N GLY A 245 -18.47 32.30 27.75
CA GLY A 245 -18.92 30.98 27.27
C GLY A 245 -17.97 30.37 26.24
N LEU A 246 -17.48 31.17 25.28
CA LEU A 246 -16.48 30.73 24.30
C LEU A 246 -15.15 30.35 24.94
N ILE A 247 -14.66 31.15 25.89
CA ILE A 247 -13.41 30.85 26.60
C ILE A 247 -13.57 29.55 27.41
N VAL A 248 -14.72 29.31 28.03
CA VAL A 248 -14.98 28.06 28.75
C VAL A 248 -14.95 26.86 27.79
N ILE A 249 -15.64 26.94 26.65
CA ILE A 249 -15.62 25.88 25.62
C ILE A 249 -14.18 25.63 25.14
N TRP A 250 -13.43 26.71 24.91
CA TRP A 250 -12.05 26.67 24.49
C TRP A 250 -11.15 25.95 25.50
N VAL A 251 -11.26 26.26 26.79
CA VAL A 251 -10.50 25.59 27.86
C VAL A 251 -10.91 24.12 27.98
N VAL A 252 -12.20 23.82 27.90
CA VAL A 252 -12.72 22.44 27.94
C VAL A 252 -12.16 21.62 26.78
N LEU A 253 -12.07 22.19 25.57
CA LEU A 253 -11.46 21.52 24.42
C LEU A 253 -9.98 21.22 24.64
N GLN A 254 -9.21 22.14 25.23
CA GLN A 254 -7.80 21.89 25.56
C GLN A 254 -7.63 20.75 26.57
N VAL A 255 -8.46 20.72 27.60
CA VAL A 255 -8.48 19.63 28.59
C VAL A 255 -8.89 18.32 27.93
N ALA A 256 -9.87 18.34 27.04
CA ALA A 256 -10.32 17.16 26.30
C ALA A 256 -9.22 16.59 25.40
N ILE A 257 -8.48 17.43 24.67
CA ILE A 257 -7.33 17.00 23.86
C ILE A 257 -6.27 16.32 24.72
N TYR A 258 -5.91 16.93 25.85
CA TYR A 258 -4.96 16.35 26.81
C TYR A 258 -5.44 14.98 27.32
N LEU A 259 -6.71 14.88 27.75
CA LEU A 259 -7.30 13.64 28.25
C LEU A 259 -7.32 12.55 27.16
N THR A 260 -7.68 12.90 25.92
CA THR A 260 -7.68 11.98 24.80
C THR A 260 -6.26 11.46 24.54
N PHE A 261 -5.25 12.32 24.45
CA PHE A 261 -3.87 11.85 24.28
C PHE A 261 -3.38 11.04 25.49
N LYS A 262 -3.87 11.30 26.70
CA LYS A 262 -3.50 10.53 27.90
C LYS A 262 -4.08 9.12 27.90
N TYR A 263 -5.38 8.99 27.62
CA TYR A 263 -6.15 7.76 27.83
C TYR A 263 -6.44 6.97 26.55
N VAL A 264 -6.52 7.63 25.39
CA VAL A 264 -6.79 6.99 24.10
C VAL A 264 -5.47 6.77 23.38
N SER A 265 -5.06 5.51 23.25
CA SER A 265 -3.93 5.12 22.42
C SER A 265 -4.40 4.13 21.36
N HIS A 266 -4.34 4.51 20.09
CA HIS A 266 -4.68 3.62 18.97
C HIS A 266 -3.54 2.67 18.56
N LEU A 267 -2.46 2.62 19.35
CA LEU A 267 -1.41 1.59 19.24
C LEU A 267 -1.84 0.30 19.94
N LYS A 268 -1.50 -0.85 19.37
CA LYS A 268 -1.53 -2.14 20.11
C LYS A 268 -0.71 -2.00 21.39
N SER A 269 -1.28 -2.45 22.52
CA SER A 269 -0.74 -2.22 23.87
C SER A 269 0.77 -2.52 24.01
N PRO A 270 1.56 -1.65 24.67
CA PRO A 270 2.97 -1.91 24.97
C PRO A 270 3.18 -3.18 25.79
N ALA A 271 2.22 -3.58 26.64
CA ALA A 271 2.30 -4.83 27.39
C ALA A 271 2.28 -6.05 26.45
N GLN A 272 1.46 -6.02 25.40
CA GLN A 272 1.40 -7.10 24.41
C GLN A 272 2.63 -7.12 23.48
N GLN A 273 3.21 -5.95 23.17
CA GLN A 273 4.46 -5.87 22.41
C GLN A 273 5.67 -6.31 23.23
N GLU A 274 5.77 -5.91 24.50
CA GLU A 274 6.87 -6.29 25.39
C GLU A 274 6.79 -7.78 25.75
N GLU A 275 5.59 -8.31 25.99
CA GLU A 275 5.39 -9.74 26.19
C GLU A 275 5.80 -10.53 24.94
N ARG A 276 5.48 -10.04 23.73
CA ARG A 276 6.00 -10.63 22.48
C ARG A 276 7.52 -10.50 22.37
N ARG A 277 8.13 -9.38 22.76
CA ARG A 277 9.59 -9.17 22.72
C ARG A 277 10.32 -10.06 23.71
N ILE A 278 9.81 -10.22 24.93
CA ILE A 278 10.33 -11.14 25.94
C ILE A 278 10.19 -12.57 25.43
N ARG A 279 9.02 -12.95 24.92
CA ARG A 279 8.78 -14.28 24.35
C ARG A 279 9.70 -14.54 23.14
N ASN A 280 9.93 -13.56 22.27
CA ASN A 280 10.89 -13.66 21.16
C ASN A 280 12.34 -13.75 21.66
N ARG A 281 12.72 -12.97 22.68
CA ARG A 281 14.07 -13.03 23.27
C ARG A 281 14.33 -14.37 23.94
N GLU A 282 13.36 -14.90 24.67
CA GLU A 282 13.44 -16.22 25.29
C GLU A 282 13.48 -17.33 24.25
N PHE A 283 12.66 -17.23 23.20
CA PHE A 283 12.70 -18.15 22.06
C PHE A 283 14.09 -18.14 21.40
N MET A 284 14.64 -16.95 21.10
CA MET A 284 15.98 -16.80 20.53
C MET A 284 17.11 -17.24 21.47
N ARG A 285 16.92 -17.19 22.79
CA ARG A 285 17.87 -17.76 23.77
C ARG A 285 17.82 -19.29 23.76
N LYS A 286 16.62 -19.89 23.73
CA LYS A 286 16.42 -21.34 23.65
C LYS A 286 16.95 -21.92 22.33
N CYS A 287 16.71 -21.26 21.19
CA CYS A 287 17.28 -21.67 19.90
C CYS A 287 18.81 -21.64 19.91
N ARG A 288 19.43 -20.59 20.44
CA ARG A 288 20.90 -20.53 20.58
C ARG A 288 21.47 -21.58 21.52
N GLN A 289 20.75 -21.94 22.58
CA GLN A 289 21.14 -23.04 23.47
C GLN A 289 21.04 -24.40 22.79
N ARG A 290 19.97 -24.66 22.02
CA ARG A 290 19.84 -25.89 21.22
C ARG A 290 20.94 -26.00 20.16
N GLN A 291 21.21 -24.93 19.43
CA GLN A 291 22.34 -24.89 18.48
C GLN A 291 23.68 -25.19 19.16
N ARG A 292 23.93 -24.66 20.37
CA ARG A 292 25.15 -24.98 21.12
C ARG A 292 25.21 -26.44 21.56
N GLN A 293 24.10 -27.01 21.99
CA GLN A 293 24.02 -28.42 22.38
C GLN A 293 24.22 -29.36 21.18
N GLU A 294 23.65 -29.02 20.03
CA GLU A 294 23.85 -29.76 18.77
C GLU A 294 25.30 -29.65 18.28
N LEU A 295 25.90 -28.45 18.33
CA LEU A 295 27.33 -28.27 18.02
C LEU A 295 28.22 -29.09 18.94
N GLN A 296 27.93 -29.14 20.24
CA GLN A 296 28.67 -29.97 21.19
C GLN A 296 28.51 -31.46 20.87
N LYS A 297 27.31 -31.93 20.53
CA LYS A 297 27.08 -33.31 20.09
C LYS A 297 27.86 -33.62 18.82
N LEU A 298 27.79 -32.76 17.80
CA LEU A 298 28.51 -32.94 16.54
C LEU A 298 30.03 -32.99 16.75
N THR A 299 30.55 -32.11 17.61
CA THR A 299 31.97 -32.09 17.94
C THR A 299 32.40 -33.39 18.64
N SER A 300 31.55 -33.92 19.54
CA SER A 300 31.82 -35.20 20.21
C SER A 300 31.76 -36.39 19.25
N THR A 301 30.82 -36.40 18.29
CA THR A 301 30.72 -37.47 17.30
C THR A 301 31.87 -37.43 16.30
N VAL A 302 32.32 -36.24 15.88
CA VAL A 302 33.50 -36.10 15.01
C VAL A 302 34.74 -36.66 15.70
N LYS A 303 34.94 -36.33 16.99
CA LYS A 303 36.07 -36.86 17.76
C LYS A 303 36.04 -38.39 17.88
N GLN A 304 34.86 -38.98 18.09
CA GLN A 304 34.69 -40.45 18.12
C GLN A 304 35.00 -41.09 16.76
N LEU A 305 34.59 -40.46 15.66
CA LEU A 305 34.88 -40.93 14.32
C LEU A 305 36.39 -40.82 13.99
N GLU A 306 37.06 -39.76 14.43
CA GLU A 306 38.51 -39.61 14.31
C GLU A 306 39.26 -40.70 15.09
N GLU A 307 38.80 -41.04 16.30
CA GLU A 307 39.35 -42.14 17.11
C GLU A 307 39.13 -43.51 16.42
N GLN A 308 37.93 -43.77 15.90
CA GLN A 308 37.64 -44.99 15.12
C GLN A 308 38.47 -45.08 13.83
N TYR A 309 38.68 -43.96 13.15
CA TYR A 309 39.51 -43.91 11.95
C TYR A 309 40.99 -44.14 12.27
N ALA A 310 41.48 -43.63 13.41
CA ALA A 310 42.84 -43.89 13.89
C ALA A 310 43.06 -45.36 14.32
N GLU A 311 42.03 -46.05 14.80
CA GLU A 311 42.08 -47.50 15.05
C GLU A 311 42.08 -48.32 13.76
N LEU A 312 41.30 -47.89 12.76
CA LEU A 312 41.25 -48.54 11.45
C LEU A 312 42.56 -48.37 10.66
N SER A 313 43.22 -47.22 10.76
CA SER A 313 44.53 -46.97 10.13
C SER A 313 45.70 -47.73 10.77
N ARG A 314 45.51 -48.27 11.99
CA ARG A 314 46.48 -49.15 12.65
C ARG A 314 46.33 -50.63 12.27
N ARG A 315 45.29 -51.01 11.51
CA ARG A 315 45.19 -52.39 10.98
C ARG A 315 46.22 -52.57 9.84
N PRO A 316 47.11 -53.57 9.92
CA PRO A 316 48.14 -53.75 8.91
C PRO A 316 47.52 -54.29 7.62
N SER A 317 47.48 -53.44 6.58
CA SER A 317 47.42 -53.89 5.20
C SER A 317 48.81 -54.35 4.77
N THR A 318 48.99 -55.66 4.67
CA THR A 318 50.00 -56.24 3.79
C THR A 318 49.79 -55.71 2.38
N THR A 319 50.64 -54.79 1.92
CA THR A 319 51.46 -54.87 0.68
C THR A 319 52.32 -53.60 0.60
N GLN A 320 53.60 -53.80 0.27
CA GLN A 320 54.67 -52.80 0.22
C GLN A 320 54.44 -51.67 -0.79
N ALA A 321 54.81 -50.43 -0.43
CA ALA A 321 55.52 -49.48 -1.31
C ALA A 321 56.03 -48.24 -0.54
N GLN A 322 57.15 -47.70 -1.01
CA GLN A 322 58.08 -46.73 -0.41
C GLN A 322 57.59 -45.27 -0.35
N PRO A 323 58.30 -44.40 0.42
CA PRO A 323 57.88 -43.02 0.68
C PRO A 323 58.46 -42.04 -0.33
N LYS A 324 57.59 -41.22 -0.93
CA LYS A 324 57.90 -39.88 -1.46
C LYS A 324 56.58 -39.28 -1.90
N HIS A 325 56.11 -38.22 -1.27
CA HIS A 325 55.22 -37.27 -1.94
C HIS A 325 55.24 -35.90 -1.25
N ASP A 326 54.93 -34.91 -2.08
CA ASP A 326 55.47 -33.56 -2.15
C ASP A 326 54.70 -32.59 -1.24
N TYR A 327 55.37 -31.58 -0.67
CA TYR A 327 54.74 -30.58 0.22
C TYR A 327 53.57 -29.83 -0.45
N THR A 328 53.55 -29.80 -1.78
CA THR A 328 52.53 -29.18 -2.63
C THR A 328 51.20 -29.95 -2.64
N GLU A 329 51.21 -31.28 -2.52
CA GLU A 329 50.00 -32.10 -2.39
C GLU A 329 49.34 -31.89 -1.04
N ALA A 330 50.11 -31.84 0.05
CA ALA A 330 49.59 -31.55 1.38
C ALA A 330 48.95 -30.14 1.48
N VAL A 331 49.49 -29.16 0.75
CA VAL A 331 48.90 -27.81 0.66
C VAL A 331 47.63 -27.79 -0.21
N ALA A 332 47.57 -28.60 -1.26
CA ALA A 332 46.36 -28.75 -2.08
C ALA A 332 45.24 -29.45 -1.30
N GLU A 333 45.59 -30.47 -0.50
CA GLU A 333 44.65 -31.23 0.33
C GLU A 333 44.09 -30.38 1.47
N THR A 334 44.92 -29.56 2.13
CA THR A 334 44.47 -28.62 3.16
C THR A 334 43.59 -27.50 2.61
N LYS A 335 43.84 -27.00 1.38
CA LYS A 335 42.93 -26.08 0.69
C LYS A 335 41.60 -26.75 0.33
N ARG A 336 41.63 -28.01 -0.09
CA ARG A 336 40.43 -28.80 -0.42
C ARG A 336 39.56 -29.05 0.82
N LEU A 337 40.18 -29.44 1.93
CA LEU A 337 39.53 -29.60 3.24
C LEU A 337 38.98 -28.26 3.79
N GLY A 338 39.67 -27.14 3.54
CA GLY A 338 39.19 -25.80 3.87
C GLY A 338 37.94 -25.40 3.09
N ALA A 339 37.89 -25.71 1.79
CA ALA A 339 36.74 -25.47 0.92
C ALA A 339 35.55 -26.34 1.32
N GLU A 340 35.77 -27.62 1.60
CA GLU A 340 34.74 -28.55 2.08
C GLU A 340 34.15 -28.10 3.42
N LYS A 341 34.99 -27.58 4.33
CA LYS A 341 34.53 -27.02 5.61
C LYS A 341 33.67 -25.76 5.44
N MET A 342 33.98 -24.90 4.47
CA MET A 342 33.15 -23.74 4.14
C MET A 342 31.82 -24.15 3.52
N LEU A 343 31.84 -25.14 2.62
CA LEU A 343 30.64 -25.70 1.99
C LEU A 343 29.71 -26.34 3.04
N LEU A 344 30.26 -27.11 3.97
CA LEU A 344 29.51 -27.69 5.09
C LEU A 344 28.91 -26.61 6.01
N ARG A 345 29.64 -25.52 6.30
CA ARG A 345 29.09 -24.39 7.07
C ARG A 345 27.93 -23.71 6.35
N ALA A 346 28.06 -23.49 5.03
CA ALA A 346 27.01 -22.89 4.22
C ALA A 346 25.76 -23.79 4.20
N MET A 347 25.93 -25.10 3.99
CA MET A 347 24.85 -26.08 4.03
C MET A 347 24.14 -26.12 5.38
N VAL A 348 24.88 -26.10 6.50
CA VAL A 348 24.29 -26.11 7.85
C VAL A 348 23.52 -24.82 8.14
N GLN A 349 24.05 -23.67 7.73
CA GLN A 349 23.38 -22.38 7.92
C GLN A 349 22.09 -22.31 7.09
N GLN A 350 22.13 -22.79 5.85
CA GLN A 350 20.96 -22.90 4.98
C GLN A 350 19.90 -23.86 5.53
N ASN A 351 20.32 -25.01 6.08
CA ASN A 351 19.40 -25.96 6.69
C ASN A 351 18.71 -25.39 7.95
N SER A 352 19.40 -24.51 8.68
CA SER A 352 18.84 -23.83 9.84
C SER A 352 17.78 -22.77 9.47
N GLU A 353 17.97 -22.07 8.34
CA GLU A 353 16.97 -21.14 7.79
C GLU A 353 15.74 -21.90 7.26
N TRP A 354 15.97 -23.06 6.61
CA TRP A 354 14.92 -23.96 6.16
C TRP A 354 14.04 -24.47 7.30
N MET A 355 14.65 -24.96 8.39
CA MET A 355 13.92 -25.40 9.59
C MET A 355 13.10 -24.27 10.23
N PHE A 356 13.62 -23.04 10.21
CA PHE A 356 12.90 -21.87 10.72
C PHE A 356 11.68 -21.51 9.86
N LEU A 357 11.79 -21.61 8.53
CA LEU A 357 10.68 -21.36 7.61
C LEU A 357 9.59 -22.43 7.72
N ILE A 358 9.97 -23.70 7.87
CA ILE A 358 9.02 -24.81 8.10
C ILE A 358 8.29 -24.63 9.43
N GLN A 359 9.00 -24.28 10.49
CA GLN A 359 8.40 -24.05 11.79
C GLN A 359 7.42 -22.86 11.76
N ARG A 360 7.76 -21.80 11.02
CA ARG A 360 6.87 -20.66 10.80
C ARG A 360 5.62 -21.04 9.98
N ALA A 361 5.74 -21.94 9.00
CA ALA A 361 4.61 -22.44 8.22
C ALA A 361 3.69 -23.36 9.04
N LEU A 362 4.27 -24.26 9.85
CA LEU A 362 3.53 -25.12 10.79
C LEU A 362 2.84 -24.31 11.89
N ASP A 363 3.50 -23.27 12.42
CA ASP A 363 2.90 -22.34 13.40
C ASP A 363 1.77 -21.50 12.77
N PHE A 364 1.86 -21.19 11.47
CA PHE A 364 0.81 -20.50 10.72
C PHE A 364 -0.43 -21.39 10.53
N GLU A 365 -0.26 -22.67 10.21
CA GLU A 365 -1.36 -23.66 10.17
C GLU A 365 -1.98 -23.91 11.55
N ALA A 366 -1.18 -23.99 12.61
CA ALA A 366 -1.66 -24.16 13.98
C ALA A 366 -2.55 -23.00 14.46
N SER A 367 -2.25 -21.78 14.04
CA SER A 367 -3.07 -20.60 14.35
C SER A 367 -4.41 -20.54 13.60
N ASN A 368 -4.56 -21.29 12.49
CA ASN A 368 -5.79 -21.37 11.70
C ASN A 368 -6.62 -22.64 11.99
N LEU A 369 -6.12 -23.58 12.81
CA LEU A 369 -6.86 -24.77 13.21
C LEU A 369 -8.00 -24.48 14.22
N VAL A 370 -8.03 -23.31 14.86
CA VAL A 370 -9.13 -22.92 15.77
C VAL A 370 -10.36 -22.39 15.01
N THR A 371 -10.25 -22.12 13.71
CA THR A 371 -11.38 -21.58 12.93
C THR A 371 -11.62 -22.37 11.66
N ARG A 372 -11.75 -23.70 11.77
CA ARG A 372 -12.19 -24.55 10.66
C ARG A 372 -13.58 -25.14 10.92
N ARG A 373 -14.62 -24.39 10.51
CA ARG A 373 -15.74 -24.86 9.66
C ARG A 373 -16.85 -23.79 9.63
N GLN A 374 -17.10 -23.25 8.46
CA GLN A 374 -18.33 -23.56 7.70
C GLN A 374 -18.14 -23.16 6.24
N SER A 375 -18.54 -24.05 5.33
CA SER A 375 -18.74 -23.70 3.94
C SER A 375 -19.92 -22.74 3.84
N LYS A 376 -19.71 -21.60 3.19
CA LYS A 376 -20.73 -20.89 2.40
C LYS A 376 -20.07 -19.71 1.69
N GLN A 377 -20.22 -19.73 0.37
CA GLN A 377 -20.09 -18.61 -0.56
C GLN A 377 -18.73 -17.90 -0.54
N THR A 378 -17.88 -18.27 -1.50
CA THR A 378 -16.80 -17.43 -1.99
C THR A 378 -17.36 -16.02 -2.25
N PRO A 379 -16.92 -14.98 -1.52
CA PRO A 379 -17.32 -13.62 -1.86
C PRO A 379 -16.72 -13.32 -3.23
N THR A 380 -17.58 -13.07 -4.22
CA THR A 380 -17.16 -12.59 -5.53
C THR A 380 -16.65 -11.16 -5.37
N VAL A 381 -15.34 -11.03 -5.24
CA VAL A 381 -14.66 -9.73 -5.26
C VAL A 381 -14.75 -9.22 -6.69
N GLN A 382 -15.55 -8.17 -6.90
CA GLN A 382 -15.57 -7.47 -8.17
C GLN A 382 -14.26 -6.69 -8.30
N LEU A 383 -13.52 -7.02 -9.35
CA LEU A 383 -12.33 -6.31 -9.79
C LEU A 383 -12.71 -4.92 -10.30
N ASP A 384 -11.88 -3.91 -10.00
CA ASP A 384 -11.89 -2.64 -10.74
C ASP A 384 -11.44 -2.95 -12.17
N THR A 385 -12.38 -3.35 -13.02
CA THR A 385 -12.20 -3.38 -14.47
C THR A 385 -12.09 -1.95 -14.95
N ILE A 386 -11.02 -1.66 -15.70
CA ILE A 386 -10.86 -0.37 -16.37
C ILE A 386 -12.03 -0.18 -17.35
N ASP A 387 -12.57 1.04 -17.40
CA ASP A 387 -13.62 1.36 -18.37
C ASP A 387 -13.10 1.14 -19.80
N ARG A 388 -13.95 0.56 -20.64
CA ARG A 388 -13.56 0.17 -22.02
C ARG A 388 -12.98 1.33 -22.82
N ILE A 389 -13.53 2.53 -22.63
CA ILE A 389 -13.09 3.75 -23.31
C ILE A 389 -11.67 4.10 -22.88
N GLN A 390 -11.39 4.05 -21.57
CA GLN A 390 -10.06 4.29 -21.03
C GLN A 390 -9.06 3.22 -21.51
N ALA A 391 -9.47 1.95 -21.60
CA ALA A 391 -8.59 0.90 -22.08
C ALA A 391 -8.21 1.09 -23.57
N THR A 392 -9.14 1.57 -24.40
CA THR A 392 -8.87 1.87 -25.81
C THR A 392 -8.02 3.14 -25.97
N GLU A 393 -8.31 4.20 -25.21
CA GLU A 393 -7.54 5.45 -25.26
C GLU A 393 -6.11 5.31 -24.72
N GLU A 394 -5.94 4.59 -23.60
CA GLU A 394 -4.66 4.49 -22.88
C GLU A 394 -3.76 3.38 -23.44
N PHE A 395 -4.34 2.28 -23.92
CA PHE A 395 -3.57 1.08 -24.32
C PHE A 395 -3.77 0.68 -25.78
N GLY A 396 -4.68 1.31 -26.53
CA GLY A 396 -5.07 0.82 -27.86
C GLY A 396 -5.63 -0.60 -27.82
N PHE A 397 -6.19 -1.01 -26.67
CA PHE A 397 -6.72 -2.35 -26.48
C PHE A 397 -8.17 -2.43 -26.94
N HIS A 398 -8.45 -3.42 -27.79
CA HIS A 398 -9.79 -3.80 -28.20
C HIS A 398 -10.20 -5.08 -27.49
N PRO A 399 -11.45 -5.17 -26.97
CA PRO A 399 -11.93 -6.37 -26.30
C PRO A 399 -11.81 -7.60 -27.19
N LEU A 400 -11.15 -8.63 -26.69
CA LEU A 400 -10.92 -9.88 -27.41
C LEU A 400 -12.20 -10.72 -27.43
N THR A 401 -12.48 -11.32 -28.59
CA THR A 401 -13.52 -12.33 -28.75
C THR A 401 -12.99 -13.72 -28.38
N GLU A 402 -13.89 -14.71 -28.23
CA GLU A 402 -13.46 -16.11 -28.00
C GLU A 402 -12.64 -16.67 -29.18
N GLN A 403 -12.90 -16.19 -30.41
CA GLN A 403 -12.13 -16.57 -31.58
C GLN A 403 -10.72 -15.98 -31.53
N ASP A 404 -10.57 -14.73 -31.09
CA ASP A 404 -9.26 -14.09 -30.91
C ASP A 404 -8.46 -14.78 -29.81
N LEU A 405 -9.13 -15.21 -28.73
CA LEU A 405 -8.51 -16.01 -27.68
C LEU A 405 -8.00 -17.35 -28.23
N ALA A 406 -8.80 -18.06 -29.02
CA ALA A 406 -8.38 -19.31 -29.63
C ALA A 406 -7.17 -19.12 -30.55
N GLN A 407 -7.15 -18.05 -31.33
CA GLN A 407 -6.00 -17.71 -32.17
C GLN A 407 -4.76 -17.40 -31.32
N THR A 408 -4.91 -16.62 -30.24
CA THR A 408 -3.83 -16.28 -29.32
C THR A 408 -3.22 -17.54 -28.68
N ILE A 409 -4.06 -18.52 -28.31
CA ILE A 409 -3.60 -19.81 -27.75
C ILE A 409 -2.84 -20.63 -28.80
N LEU A 410 -3.29 -20.62 -30.06
CA LEU A 410 -2.60 -21.31 -31.16
C LEU A 410 -1.24 -20.66 -31.47
N ASP A 411 -1.19 -19.33 -31.53
CA ASP A 411 0.04 -18.56 -31.75
C ASP A 411 1.04 -18.83 -30.62
N HIS A 412 0.57 -18.79 -29.37
CA HIS A 412 1.36 -19.13 -28.19
C HIS A 412 1.94 -20.55 -28.29
N LYS A 413 1.10 -21.54 -28.64
CA LYS A 413 1.55 -22.93 -28.80
C LYS A 413 2.63 -23.06 -29.86
N TRP A 414 2.49 -22.34 -30.98
CA TRP A 414 3.47 -22.34 -32.06
C TRP A 414 4.80 -21.72 -31.64
N GLU A 415 4.77 -20.55 -30.98
CA GLU A 415 5.97 -19.87 -30.48
C GLU A 415 6.73 -20.71 -29.46
N ILE A 416 6.03 -21.25 -28.46
CA ILE A 416 6.64 -22.12 -27.45
C ILE A 416 7.22 -23.38 -28.09
N HIS A 417 6.49 -24.03 -29.00
CA HIS A 417 7.01 -25.20 -29.69
C HIS A 417 8.29 -24.88 -30.49
N HIS A 418 8.35 -23.70 -31.10
CA HIS A 418 9.56 -23.23 -31.78
C HIS A 418 10.72 -23.03 -30.80
N VAL A 419 10.49 -22.41 -29.64
CA VAL A 419 11.51 -22.22 -28.59
C VAL A 419 12.02 -23.56 -28.07
N GLU A 420 11.11 -24.49 -27.75
CA GLU A 420 11.46 -25.83 -27.26
C GLU A 420 12.28 -26.62 -28.29
N THR A 421 11.80 -26.69 -29.53
CA THR A 421 12.50 -27.42 -30.60
C THR A 421 13.87 -26.82 -30.89
N LYS A 422 13.98 -25.49 -30.88
CA LYS A 422 15.23 -24.77 -31.09
C LYS A 422 16.23 -25.03 -29.97
N LEU A 423 15.84 -24.89 -28.70
CA LEU A 423 16.76 -25.00 -27.56
C LEU A 423 17.10 -26.46 -27.19
N LEU A 424 16.14 -27.37 -27.30
CA LEU A 424 16.36 -28.78 -26.94
C LEU A 424 17.15 -29.55 -28.01
N ARG A 425 16.95 -29.25 -29.31
CA ARG A 425 17.68 -29.95 -30.41
C ARG A 425 19.05 -29.35 -30.76
N SER A 426 19.39 -28.11 -30.35
CA SER A 426 20.59 -27.41 -30.84
C SER A 426 21.96 -27.91 -30.36
N ALA A 427 22.04 -29.00 -29.58
CA ALA A 427 23.31 -29.45 -28.99
C ALA A 427 24.41 -29.75 -30.03
N GLU A 428 24.02 -30.21 -31.23
CA GLU A 428 24.94 -30.47 -32.35
C GLU A 428 25.23 -29.22 -33.21
N LEU A 429 24.27 -28.31 -33.34
CA LEU A 429 24.39 -27.09 -34.16
C LEU A 429 25.23 -25.99 -33.47
N ASP A 430 25.19 -25.94 -32.13
CA ASP A 430 25.99 -25.01 -31.32
C ASP A 430 27.50 -25.29 -31.41
N ARG A 431 27.90 -26.54 -31.73
CA ARG A 431 29.30 -26.90 -32.01
C ARG A 431 29.82 -26.34 -33.34
N LEU A 432 28.93 -26.08 -34.30
CA LEU A 432 29.27 -25.62 -35.65
C LEU A 432 29.20 -24.09 -35.80
N THR A 433 28.37 -23.41 -35.01
CA THR A 433 28.05 -21.98 -35.20
C THR A 433 28.70 -21.03 -34.17
N GLY A 434 29.34 -21.55 -33.11
CA GLY A 434 30.10 -20.76 -32.14
C GLY A 434 29.27 -19.85 -31.21
N LYS A 435 27.94 -19.75 -31.40
CA LYS A 435 27.01 -19.04 -30.52
C LYS A 435 26.54 -20.00 -29.41
N LYS A 436 26.93 -19.73 -28.16
CA LYS A 436 26.68 -20.65 -27.03
C LYS A 436 25.32 -20.35 -26.37
N ALA A 437 24.35 -21.25 -26.49
CA ALA A 437 23.27 -21.34 -25.51
C ALA A 437 23.87 -21.71 -24.13
N HIS A 438 23.42 -21.06 -23.07
CA HIS A 438 23.88 -21.36 -21.71
C HIS A 438 23.06 -22.55 -21.19
N ARG A 439 23.74 -23.69 -21.02
CA ARG A 439 23.16 -24.93 -20.51
C ARG A 439 23.73 -25.20 -19.11
N LEU A 440 22.84 -25.43 -18.14
CA LEU A 440 23.19 -25.69 -16.76
C LEU A 440 22.28 -26.80 -16.22
N GLN A 441 22.83 -27.71 -15.42
CA GLN A 441 22.02 -28.61 -14.61
C GLN A 441 22.14 -28.21 -13.14
N ALA A 442 21.01 -27.91 -12.49
CA ALA A 442 20.98 -27.49 -11.10
C ALA A 442 19.73 -28.05 -10.40
N PHE A 443 19.91 -28.73 -9.27
CA PHE A 443 18.80 -29.29 -8.46
C PHE A 443 17.83 -30.19 -9.25
N GLY A 444 18.33 -30.92 -10.25
CA GLY A 444 17.52 -31.77 -11.12
C GLY A 444 16.75 -31.03 -12.22
N TRP A 445 16.93 -29.71 -12.34
CA TRP A 445 16.49 -28.93 -13.50
C TRP A 445 17.54 -28.99 -14.60
N ASP A 446 17.11 -29.27 -15.83
CA ASP A 446 17.88 -28.96 -17.03
C ASP A 446 17.50 -27.56 -17.50
N VAL A 447 18.45 -26.63 -17.42
CA VAL A 447 18.26 -25.20 -17.64
C VAL A 447 18.96 -24.84 -18.94
N VAL A 448 18.18 -24.50 -19.96
CA VAL A 448 18.69 -24.03 -21.24
C VAL A 448 18.18 -22.61 -21.48
N GLN A 449 19.09 -21.65 -21.62
CA GLN A 449 18.76 -20.26 -21.92
C GLN A 449 19.62 -19.71 -23.07
N ARG A 450 19.04 -18.82 -23.85
CA ARG A 450 19.69 -18.12 -24.96
C ARG A 450 19.24 -16.67 -24.94
N VAL A 451 20.19 -15.75 -24.98
CA VAL A 451 19.93 -14.32 -25.16
C VAL A 451 20.56 -13.90 -26.49
N GLU A 452 19.77 -13.30 -27.37
CA GLU A 452 20.22 -12.79 -28.66
C GLU A 452 19.57 -11.44 -28.93
N ASN A 453 20.38 -10.38 -29.02
CA ASN A 453 19.92 -8.99 -29.11
C ASN A 453 18.97 -8.68 -27.93
N SER A 454 17.75 -8.19 -28.20
CA SER A 454 16.74 -7.87 -27.18
C SER A 454 15.88 -9.06 -26.73
N VAL A 455 16.10 -10.25 -27.29
CA VAL A 455 15.26 -11.42 -27.08
C VAL A 455 15.94 -12.42 -26.16
N MET A 456 15.23 -12.84 -25.13
CA MET A 456 15.61 -13.92 -24.23
C MET A 456 14.66 -15.10 -24.43
N GLU A 457 15.22 -16.28 -24.68
CA GLU A 457 14.54 -17.55 -24.84
C GLU A 457 15.06 -18.53 -23.78
N PHE A 458 14.16 -19.28 -23.13
CA PHE A 458 14.56 -20.28 -22.14
C PHE A 458 13.63 -21.48 -22.12
N VAL A 459 14.18 -22.61 -21.68
CA VAL A 459 13.47 -23.87 -21.42
C VAL A 459 14.10 -24.50 -20.19
N PHE A 460 13.31 -24.66 -19.14
CA PHE A 460 13.68 -25.36 -17.91
C PHE A 460 12.82 -26.61 -17.78
N THR A 461 13.45 -27.77 -17.66
CA THR A 461 12.73 -29.05 -17.53
C THR A 461 13.12 -29.78 -16.25
N LYS A 462 12.15 -30.42 -15.60
CA LYS A 462 12.40 -31.27 -14.44
C LYS A 462 11.34 -32.35 -14.29
N ARG A 463 11.80 -33.55 -13.94
CA ARG A 463 10.96 -34.70 -13.59
C ARG A 463 10.76 -34.77 -12.08
N PHE A 464 9.50 -34.90 -11.67
CA PHE A 464 9.06 -35.07 -10.29
C PHE A 464 8.47 -36.46 -10.07
N THR A 465 8.95 -37.14 -9.03
CA THR A 465 8.42 -38.43 -8.57
C THR A 465 7.76 -38.25 -7.20
N GLY A 466 6.53 -38.75 -7.04
CA GLY A 466 5.80 -38.72 -5.76
C GLY A 466 5.16 -37.38 -5.34
N LEU A 467 5.47 -36.26 -5.99
CA LEU A 467 4.86 -34.95 -5.72
C LEU A 467 3.79 -34.64 -6.76
N ASN A 468 2.57 -34.32 -6.32
CA ASN A 468 1.50 -33.84 -7.20
C ASN A 468 1.65 -32.33 -7.43
N VAL A 469 2.62 -31.96 -8.25
CA VAL A 469 2.92 -30.60 -8.70
C VAL A 469 1.69 -29.95 -9.36
N ARG A 470 0.90 -30.71 -10.11
CA ARG A 470 -0.37 -30.25 -10.71
C ARG A 470 -1.29 -29.61 -9.66
N ASN A 471 -1.54 -30.29 -8.54
CA ASN A 471 -2.40 -29.76 -7.46
C ASN A 471 -1.79 -28.53 -6.77
N ILE A 472 -0.47 -28.47 -6.67
CA ILE A 472 0.23 -27.31 -6.10
C ILE A 472 0.04 -26.12 -7.02
N MET A 473 0.30 -26.27 -8.32
CA MET A 473 0.12 -25.20 -9.30
C MET A 473 -1.33 -24.73 -9.39
N LEU A 474 -2.31 -25.64 -9.38
CA LEU A 474 -3.73 -25.27 -9.39
C LEU A 474 -4.16 -24.53 -8.11
N LYS A 475 -3.59 -24.87 -6.95
CA LYS A 475 -3.83 -24.13 -5.72
C LYS A 475 -3.16 -22.76 -5.74
N THR A 476 -1.92 -22.68 -6.21
CA THR A 476 -1.21 -21.41 -6.42
C THR A 476 -1.99 -20.52 -7.38
N TRP A 477 -2.45 -21.05 -8.50
CA TRP A 477 -3.32 -20.39 -9.48
C TRP A 477 -4.59 -19.82 -8.85
N ASN A 478 -5.33 -20.64 -8.09
CA ASN A 478 -6.54 -20.19 -7.42
C ASN A 478 -6.26 -19.07 -6.40
N ASN A 479 -5.13 -19.14 -5.68
CA ASN A 479 -4.69 -18.10 -4.76
C ASN A 479 -4.22 -16.82 -5.47
N ASP A 480 -3.61 -16.97 -6.64
CA ASP A 480 -3.06 -15.86 -7.44
C ASP A 480 -4.17 -15.10 -8.17
N ILE A 481 -5.20 -15.80 -8.67
CA ILE A 481 -6.39 -15.16 -9.26
C ILE A 481 -7.25 -14.45 -8.21
N THR A 482 -7.16 -14.82 -6.92
CA THR A 482 -7.86 -14.09 -5.85
C THR A 482 -7.13 -12.77 -5.59
N LEU A 483 -7.53 -11.72 -6.33
CA LEU A 483 -6.84 -10.43 -6.40
C LEU A 483 -6.83 -9.60 -5.09
N GLU A 484 -7.51 -10.03 -4.03
CA GLU A 484 -7.34 -9.46 -2.69
C GLU A 484 -5.97 -9.77 -2.07
N THR A 485 -5.37 -10.90 -2.43
CA THR A 485 -4.06 -11.35 -1.95
C THR A 485 -2.90 -11.00 -2.89
N PHE A 486 -3.19 -10.55 -4.12
CA PHE A 486 -2.19 -10.35 -5.17
C PHE A 486 -1.40 -9.01 -5.07
N LYS A 487 -1.63 -8.19 -4.04
CA LYS A 487 -0.95 -6.88 -3.92
C LYS A 487 0.54 -7.04 -3.56
N LYS A 488 1.37 -6.89 -4.59
CA LYS A 488 2.85 -6.72 -4.64
C LYS A 488 3.68 -7.99 -4.52
N VAL A 489 3.76 -8.78 -5.59
CA VAL A 489 4.68 -9.93 -5.67
C VAL A 489 6.08 -9.56 -6.18
N LYS A 490 6.27 -8.42 -6.87
CA LYS A 490 7.61 -7.93 -7.23
C LYS A 490 7.72 -6.43 -6.93
N ALA A 491 8.85 -6.01 -6.35
CA ALA A 491 9.12 -4.60 -6.02
C ALA A 491 9.13 -3.70 -7.27
N GLU A 492 9.35 -4.30 -8.43
CA GLU A 492 9.50 -3.64 -9.73
C GLU A 492 8.18 -3.48 -10.50
N THR A 493 7.11 -4.20 -10.12
CA THR A 493 5.81 -4.08 -10.78
C THR A 493 5.09 -2.85 -10.24
N CYS A 494 5.01 -1.79 -11.04
CA CYS A 494 4.36 -0.53 -10.68
C CYS A 494 2.85 -0.55 -10.88
N ARG A 495 2.39 -1.23 -11.94
CA ARG A 495 0.97 -1.37 -12.25
C ARG A 495 0.68 -2.81 -12.68
N LEU A 496 -0.41 -3.36 -12.16
CA LEU A 496 -1.01 -4.58 -12.68
C LEU A 496 -2.54 -4.44 -12.55
N GLN A 497 -3.26 -4.47 -13.66
CA GLN A 497 -4.70 -4.26 -13.70
C GLN A 497 -5.37 -5.25 -14.67
N VAL A 498 -6.62 -5.60 -14.39
CA VAL A 498 -7.43 -6.47 -15.27
C VAL A 498 -8.17 -5.61 -16.29
N LEU A 499 -7.94 -5.88 -17.57
CA LEU A 499 -8.66 -5.23 -18.67
C LEU A 499 -9.98 -5.94 -18.99
N GLN A 500 -9.93 -7.27 -19.07
CA GLN A 500 -11.07 -8.06 -19.50
C GLN A 500 -11.01 -9.46 -18.88
N LYS A 501 -12.14 -9.94 -18.39
CA LYS A 501 -12.36 -11.36 -18.10
C LYS A 501 -13.04 -11.98 -19.33
N LEU A 502 -12.37 -12.89 -20.02
CA LEU A 502 -12.94 -13.58 -21.18
C LEU A 502 -13.80 -14.76 -20.73
N ASN A 503 -13.20 -15.69 -19.98
CA ASN A 503 -13.88 -16.87 -19.46
C ASN A 503 -13.39 -17.20 -18.03
N ALA A 504 -13.77 -18.35 -17.48
CA ALA A 504 -13.35 -18.77 -16.14
C ALA A 504 -11.82 -18.99 -16.03
N ASN A 505 -11.16 -19.28 -17.16
CA ASN A 505 -9.79 -19.74 -17.25
C ASN A 505 -8.86 -18.77 -17.99
N ALA A 506 -9.35 -17.61 -18.45
CA ALA A 506 -8.61 -16.65 -19.27
C ALA A 506 -8.95 -15.21 -18.90
N TYR A 507 -7.90 -14.44 -18.62
CA TYR A 507 -7.96 -13.03 -18.20
C TYR A 507 -6.94 -12.21 -18.98
N THR A 508 -7.30 -10.99 -19.33
CA THR A 508 -6.40 -10.02 -19.94
C THR A 508 -5.93 -9.01 -18.91
N PHE A 509 -4.62 -8.81 -18.85
CA PHE A 509 -3.97 -7.91 -17.91
C PHE A 509 -3.13 -6.84 -18.62
N VAL A 510 -2.97 -5.70 -17.95
CA VAL A 510 -1.91 -4.70 -18.22
C VAL A 510 -0.92 -4.75 -17.09
N ARG A 511 0.37 -4.74 -17.43
CA ARG A 511 1.48 -4.68 -16.49
C ARG A 511 2.48 -3.59 -16.87
N ASP A 512 2.83 -2.75 -15.90
CA ASP A 512 3.94 -1.80 -16.01
C ASP A 512 5.06 -2.21 -15.03
N ILE A 513 6.28 -2.37 -15.56
CA ILE A 513 7.49 -2.77 -14.82
C ILE A 513 8.50 -1.63 -14.92
N THR A 514 9.03 -1.17 -13.79
CA THR A 514 10.13 -0.19 -13.80
C THR A 514 11.46 -0.87 -14.09
N SER A 515 12.23 -0.32 -15.02
CA SER A 515 13.64 -0.67 -15.20
C SER A 515 14.52 0.52 -14.83
N PRO A 516 15.68 0.29 -14.18
CA PRO A 516 16.72 1.29 -13.98
C PRO A 516 17.59 1.52 -15.23
N SER A 517 17.26 0.92 -16.38
CA SER A 517 17.94 1.16 -17.66
C SER A 517 17.52 2.52 -18.26
N GLU A 518 17.97 2.83 -19.49
CA GLU A 518 17.53 4.04 -20.18
C GLU A 518 15.99 4.10 -20.35
N ILE A 519 15.34 2.94 -20.41
CA ILE A 519 13.88 2.83 -20.43
C ILE A 519 13.41 2.75 -18.99
N SER A 520 12.69 3.77 -18.55
CA SER A 520 12.17 3.85 -17.18
C SER A 520 11.04 2.85 -16.90
N VAL A 521 10.19 2.57 -17.88
CA VAL A 521 9.01 1.71 -17.73
C VAL A 521 8.78 0.83 -18.96
N PHE A 522 8.65 -0.48 -18.72
CA PHE A 522 8.17 -1.46 -19.67
C PHE A 522 6.69 -1.76 -19.46
N ARG A 523 5.89 -1.57 -20.51
CA ARG A 523 4.46 -1.90 -20.51
C ARG A 523 4.20 -3.16 -21.34
N SER A 524 3.38 -4.05 -20.81
CA SER A 524 2.87 -5.21 -21.55
C SER A 524 1.37 -5.41 -21.32
N VAL A 525 0.66 -5.72 -22.40
CA VAL A 525 -0.73 -6.19 -22.39
C VAL A 525 -0.68 -7.66 -22.78
N PHE A 526 -1.19 -8.53 -21.92
CA PHE A 526 -1.13 -9.98 -22.17
C PHE A 526 -2.39 -10.69 -21.71
N VAL A 527 -2.69 -11.79 -22.39
CA VAL A 527 -3.70 -12.76 -21.99
C VAL A 527 -3.01 -13.86 -21.19
N HIS A 528 -3.59 -14.18 -20.06
CA HIS A 528 -3.15 -15.28 -19.21
C HIS A 528 -4.25 -16.33 -19.18
N PHE A 529 -3.93 -17.58 -19.54
CA PHE A 529 -4.91 -18.64 -19.76
C PHE A 529 -4.46 -20.00 -19.23
N LEU A 530 -5.43 -20.83 -18.83
CA LEU A 530 -5.22 -22.21 -18.41
C LEU A 530 -5.96 -23.17 -19.36
N VAL A 531 -5.22 -24.08 -20.00
CA VAL A 531 -5.76 -25.05 -20.97
C VAL A 531 -5.24 -26.46 -20.66
N GLU A 532 -6.09 -27.46 -20.86
CA GLU A 532 -5.69 -28.87 -20.77
C GLU A 532 -5.04 -29.30 -22.08
N ALA A 533 -3.90 -30.00 -22.00
CA ALA A 533 -3.13 -30.39 -23.17
C ALA A 533 -2.50 -31.78 -22.98
N THR A 534 -2.19 -32.42 -24.10
CA THR A 534 -1.46 -33.69 -24.16
C THR A 534 -0.16 -33.50 -24.91
N LYS A 535 0.93 -34.12 -24.44
CA LYS A 535 2.27 -34.05 -25.06
C LYS A 535 2.86 -35.46 -25.20
N GLU A 536 3.58 -35.68 -26.28
CA GLU A 536 4.28 -36.94 -26.55
C GLU A 536 5.75 -36.84 -26.13
N PHE A 537 6.25 -37.87 -25.45
CA PHE A 537 7.60 -37.96 -24.93
C PHE A 537 8.35 -39.13 -25.59
N PRO A 538 9.62 -38.95 -25.99
CA PRO A 538 10.43 -40.04 -26.52
C PRO A 538 10.85 -41.02 -25.42
N VAL A 539 10.73 -42.33 -25.66
CA VAL A 539 11.24 -43.37 -24.76
C VAL A 539 12.76 -43.48 -24.90
N LEU A 540 13.49 -43.33 -23.79
CA LEU A 540 14.93 -43.57 -23.72
C LEU A 540 15.18 -45.06 -23.38
N SER A 541 15.43 -45.90 -24.37
CA SER A 541 15.86 -47.30 -24.13
C SER A 541 17.32 -47.35 -23.67
N GLU A 542 17.57 -47.82 -22.44
CA GLU A 542 18.92 -48.03 -21.88
C GLU A 542 19.67 -49.24 -22.47
N SER A 543 19.02 -50.07 -23.29
CA SER A 543 19.65 -51.21 -23.97
C SER A 543 19.58 -51.03 -25.49
N GLY A 544 20.75 -50.97 -26.14
CA GLY A 544 20.93 -50.77 -27.58
C GLY A 544 20.45 -51.93 -28.46
N SER A 545 19.16 -52.23 -28.43
CA SER A 545 18.50 -53.13 -29.38
C SER A 545 17.12 -52.57 -29.74
N ASP A 546 16.98 -52.24 -31.03
CA ASP A 546 15.77 -51.83 -31.75
C ASP A 546 14.93 -50.70 -31.12
N ALA A 547 15.13 -49.49 -31.65
CA ALA A 547 14.29 -48.32 -31.43
C ALA A 547 12.88 -48.56 -32.01
N SER A 548 11.98 -49.14 -31.21
CA SER A 548 10.55 -48.95 -31.42
C SER A 548 10.23 -47.47 -31.22
N ASN A 549 9.57 -46.84 -32.20
CA ASN A 549 8.99 -45.50 -32.12
C ASN A 549 7.80 -45.46 -31.12
N GLU A 550 7.98 -45.97 -29.91
CA GLU A 550 6.97 -45.84 -28.87
C GLU A 550 7.15 -44.46 -28.23
N SER A 551 6.17 -43.57 -28.43
CA SER A 551 6.07 -42.30 -27.72
C SER A 551 5.14 -42.45 -26.52
N LEU A 552 5.56 -41.96 -25.36
CA LEU A 552 4.74 -41.91 -24.16
C LEU A 552 3.82 -40.70 -24.27
N THR A 553 2.54 -40.85 -23.96
CA THR A 553 1.59 -39.74 -23.94
C THR A 553 1.40 -39.27 -22.49
N GLY A 554 1.71 -38.00 -22.23
CA GLY A 554 1.39 -37.34 -20.97
C GLY A 554 0.17 -36.44 -21.11
N THR A 555 -0.69 -36.44 -20.10
CA THR A 555 -1.87 -35.56 -20.03
C THR A 555 -1.66 -34.51 -18.94
N GLY A 556 -2.04 -33.27 -19.19
CA GLY A 556 -1.56 -32.16 -18.36
C GLY A 556 -2.27 -30.83 -18.54
N TYR A 557 -1.75 -29.81 -17.87
CA TYR A 557 -2.23 -28.44 -17.99
C TYR A 557 -1.11 -27.53 -18.46
N VAL A 558 -1.48 -26.60 -19.33
CA VAL A 558 -0.63 -25.52 -19.82
C VAL A 558 -1.17 -24.22 -19.25
N LEU A 559 -0.34 -23.56 -18.44
CA LEU A 559 -0.58 -22.19 -17.99
C LEU A 559 0.21 -21.25 -18.92
N GLY A 560 -0.51 -20.62 -19.85
CA GLY A 560 0.08 -19.77 -20.88
C GLY A 560 -0.08 -18.28 -20.59
N THR A 561 0.90 -17.49 -20.98
CA THR A 561 0.89 -16.03 -21.00
C THR A 561 1.36 -15.58 -22.37
N GLN A 562 0.51 -14.84 -23.08
CA GLN A 562 0.82 -14.35 -24.41
C GLN A 562 0.49 -12.86 -24.51
N SER A 563 1.42 -12.08 -25.03
CA SER A 563 1.17 -10.68 -25.37
C SER A 563 0.06 -10.55 -26.42
N VAL A 564 -0.72 -9.48 -26.32
CA VAL A 564 -1.75 -9.17 -27.33
C VAL A 564 -1.25 -8.00 -28.14
N ARG A 565 -1.32 -8.12 -29.47
CA ARG A 565 -1.05 -7.00 -30.36
C ARG A 565 -2.09 -5.91 -30.13
N THR A 566 -1.69 -4.80 -29.54
CA THR A 566 -2.48 -3.56 -29.56
C THR A 566 -2.16 -2.80 -30.85
N ASP A 567 -2.88 -1.73 -31.16
CA ASP A 567 -2.60 -0.87 -32.33
C ASP A 567 -1.28 -0.10 -32.13
N HIS A 568 -0.17 -0.84 -32.15
CA HIS A 568 1.18 -0.49 -31.70
C HIS A 568 1.86 0.63 -32.52
N GLN A 569 1.19 1.22 -33.51
CA GLN A 569 1.82 2.15 -34.45
C GLN A 569 1.37 3.61 -34.35
N LEU A 570 0.41 3.97 -33.49
CA LEU A 570 -0.13 5.35 -33.44
C LEU A 570 0.35 6.22 -32.26
N SER A 571 1.05 5.68 -31.26
CA SER A 571 1.47 6.45 -30.07
C SER A 571 2.96 6.33 -29.73
N PHE A 572 3.84 6.45 -30.73
CA PHE A 572 5.21 6.96 -30.49
C PHE A 572 5.24 8.47 -30.21
N LEU A 573 4.07 9.10 -30.05
CA LEU A 573 3.94 10.56 -30.00
C LEU A 573 3.02 11.00 -28.85
N LYS A 574 3.68 11.65 -27.89
CA LYS A 574 3.18 12.70 -26.99
C LYS A 574 2.23 12.27 -25.88
N GLU A 575 2.81 12.02 -24.71
CA GLU A 575 2.29 12.64 -23.49
C GLU A 575 3.28 13.70 -22.98
N HIS A 576 2.71 14.83 -22.60
CA HIS A 576 3.40 16.04 -22.17
C HIS A 576 4.10 15.85 -20.83
N GLY A 577 5.40 16.15 -20.77
CA GLY A 577 6.01 16.78 -19.58
C GLY A 577 6.63 15.90 -18.50
N SER A 578 6.90 14.62 -18.74
CA SER A 578 7.73 13.77 -17.85
C SER A 578 8.89 13.13 -18.61
N ASP A 579 10.10 13.24 -18.08
CA ASP A 579 11.37 12.67 -18.60
C ASP A 579 11.41 11.11 -18.64
N GLU A 580 10.29 10.42 -18.46
CA GLU A 580 10.20 8.96 -18.36
C GLU A 580 10.09 8.33 -19.76
N LYS A 581 11.19 7.74 -20.25
CA LYS A 581 11.19 6.92 -21.48
C LYS A 581 10.44 5.61 -21.22
N MET A 582 9.43 5.31 -22.03
CA MET A 582 8.59 4.12 -21.91
C MET A 582 8.73 3.23 -23.15
N ALA A 583 8.73 1.90 -22.97
CA ALA A 583 8.77 0.93 -24.08
C ALA A 583 7.77 -0.21 -23.88
N TRP A 584 7.37 -0.85 -24.98
CA TRP A 584 6.51 -2.03 -24.97
C TRP A 584 7.36 -3.31 -24.91
N ALA A 585 6.93 -4.26 -24.08
CA ALA A 585 7.57 -5.56 -23.95
C ALA A 585 6.66 -6.68 -24.49
N ASP A 586 7.25 -7.56 -25.30
CA ASP A 586 6.58 -8.74 -25.86
C ASP A 586 6.91 -9.98 -25.01
N LEU A 587 5.89 -10.78 -24.69
CA LEU A 587 5.98 -11.86 -23.71
C LEU A 587 5.19 -13.09 -24.19
N ALA A 588 5.89 -14.22 -24.29
CA ALA A 588 5.31 -15.55 -24.47
C ALA A 588 5.90 -16.48 -23.41
N LEU A 589 5.16 -16.78 -22.34
CA LEU A 589 5.62 -17.60 -21.22
C LEU A 589 4.66 -18.75 -20.98
N THR A 590 5.17 -19.96 -20.79
CA THR A 590 4.38 -21.16 -20.51
C THR A 590 4.89 -21.87 -19.27
N THR A 591 3.99 -22.42 -18.47
CA THR A 591 4.34 -23.49 -17.54
C THR A 591 3.44 -24.68 -17.79
N GLU A 592 4.05 -25.76 -18.26
CA GLU A 592 3.37 -27.00 -18.63
C GLU A 592 3.67 -28.06 -17.57
N VAL A 593 2.63 -28.77 -17.13
CA VAL A 593 2.76 -29.90 -16.21
C VAL A 593 2.05 -31.10 -16.81
N TYR A 594 2.81 -32.14 -17.13
CA TYR A 594 2.29 -33.38 -17.69
C TYR A 594 2.43 -34.52 -16.70
N GLU A 595 1.35 -35.27 -16.51
CA GLU A 595 1.36 -36.54 -15.82
C GLU A 595 1.63 -37.63 -16.85
N VAL A 596 2.76 -38.32 -16.68
CA VAL A 596 3.22 -39.38 -17.57
C VAL A 596 3.21 -40.68 -16.79
N VAL A 597 2.57 -41.69 -17.37
CA VAL A 597 2.56 -43.06 -16.85
C VAL A 597 3.40 -43.88 -17.79
N ASP A 598 4.52 -44.41 -17.30
CA ASP A 598 5.35 -45.32 -18.09
C ASP A 598 4.66 -46.70 -18.13
N PRO A 599 4.20 -47.17 -19.31
CA PRO A 599 3.51 -48.44 -19.46
C PRO A 599 4.43 -49.65 -19.26
N SER A 600 5.76 -49.48 -19.36
CA SER A 600 6.74 -50.56 -19.20
C SER A 600 7.12 -50.80 -17.73
N THR A 601 7.25 -49.73 -16.94
CA THR A 601 7.64 -49.79 -15.51
C THR A 601 6.46 -49.63 -14.56
N GLY A 602 5.33 -49.09 -15.03
CA GLY A 602 4.18 -48.72 -14.20
C GLY A 602 4.43 -47.48 -13.33
N GLU A 603 5.57 -46.80 -13.49
CA GLU A 603 5.89 -45.61 -12.71
C GLU A 603 5.11 -44.38 -13.19
N MET A 604 4.42 -43.71 -12.26
CA MET A 604 3.80 -42.41 -12.51
C MET A 604 4.74 -41.29 -12.09
N TYR A 605 5.03 -40.38 -13.02
CA TYR A 605 5.82 -39.18 -12.75
C TYR A 605 5.17 -37.94 -13.36
N GLN A 606 5.50 -36.78 -12.82
CA GLN A 606 5.07 -35.50 -13.37
C GLN A 606 6.28 -34.78 -13.98
N GLU A 607 6.16 -34.38 -15.23
CA GLU A 607 7.20 -33.60 -15.92
C GLU A 607 6.74 -32.15 -16.06
N VAL A 608 7.62 -31.23 -15.65
CA VAL A 608 7.34 -29.80 -15.68
C VAL A 608 8.25 -29.14 -16.70
N PHE A 609 7.64 -28.38 -17.60
CA PHE A 609 8.31 -27.51 -18.56
C PHE A 609 8.00 -26.08 -18.20
N TRP A 610 9.03 -25.28 -18.01
CA TRP A 610 8.90 -23.84 -17.95
C TRP A 610 9.69 -23.25 -19.11
N ALA A 611 8.97 -22.76 -20.10
CA ALA A 611 9.57 -22.20 -21.30
C ALA A 611 9.03 -20.80 -21.57
N GLY A 612 9.80 -20.03 -22.33
CA GLY A 612 9.32 -18.73 -22.76
C GLY A 612 10.27 -17.98 -23.66
N ARG A 613 9.70 -16.94 -24.28
CA ARG A 613 10.36 -15.93 -25.09
C ARG A 613 9.92 -14.56 -24.59
N THR A 614 10.87 -13.67 -24.33
CA THR A 614 10.60 -12.29 -23.92
C THR A 614 11.44 -11.33 -24.75
N ASP A 615 10.86 -10.21 -25.16
CA ASP A 615 11.54 -9.14 -25.88
C ASP A 615 11.37 -7.80 -25.14
N TYR A 616 12.48 -7.30 -24.58
CA TYR A 616 12.52 -6.07 -23.77
C TYR A 616 13.21 -4.90 -24.50
N SER A 617 13.23 -4.92 -25.84
CA SER A 617 13.81 -3.87 -26.71
C SER A 617 15.32 -3.64 -26.62
N THR A 618 15.97 -3.87 -25.46
CA THR A 618 17.43 -3.72 -25.28
C THR A 618 18.08 -5.05 -24.90
N GLU A 619 19.35 -5.21 -25.29
CA GLU A 619 20.13 -6.41 -24.96
C GLU A 619 20.47 -6.49 -23.47
N GLU A 620 20.74 -5.35 -22.83
CA GLU A 620 21.02 -5.30 -21.38
C GLU A 620 19.82 -5.75 -20.55
N ASP A 621 18.62 -5.28 -20.91
CA ASP A 621 17.39 -5.68 -20.22
C ASP A 621 17.06 -7.16 -20.48
N ALA A 622 17.38 -7.69 -21.67
CA ALA A 622 17.24 -9.13 -21.97
C ALA A 622 18.19 -10.00 -21.13
N GLN A 623 19.45 -9.59 -20.95
CA GLN A 623 20.42 -10.29 -20.10
C GLN A 623 20.03 -10.24 -18.62
N ARG A 624 19.52 -9.10 -18.15
CA ARG A 624 18.98 -8.99 -16.80
C ARG A 624 17.77 -9.90 -16.60
N ASN A 625 16.81 -9.89 -17.53
CA ASN A 625 15.64 -10.74 -17.44
C ASN A 625 16.03 -12.23 -17.40
N ALA A 626 17.09 -12.63 -18.12
CA ALA A 626 17.64 -13.99 -18.02
C ALA A 626 18.13 -14.31 -16.60
N ALA A 627 18.89 -13.41 -15.98
CA ALA A 627 19.37 -13.59 -14.61
C ALA A 627 18.23 -13.64 -13.58
N ASP A 628 17.25 -12.75 -13.70
CA ASP A 628 16.08 -12.68 -12.80
C ASP A 628 15.21 -13.93 -12.93
N THR A 629 15.00 -14.43 -14.16
CA THR A 629 14.24 -15.66 -14.42
C THR A 629 14.91 -16.89 -13.81
N LEU A 630 16.23 -16.99 -13.91
CA LEU A 630 16.99 -18.05 -13.27
C LEU A 630 16.95 -17.94 -11.74
N GLN A 631 17.05 -16.72 -11.19
CA GLN A 631 16.96 -16.50 -9.75
C GLN A 631 15.59 -16.89 -9.21
N ASP A 632 14.51 -16.58 -9.95
CA ASP A 632 13.16 -16.95 -9.58
C ASP A 632 12.95 -18.47 -9.61
N LEU A 633 13.50 -19.17 -10.61
CA LEU A 633 13.54 -20.64 -10.64
C LEU A 633 14.21 -21.20 -9.37
N LEU A 634 15.42 -20.72 -9.05
CA LEU A 634 16.16 -21.20 -7.89
C LEU A 634 15.45 -20.90 -6.58
N ARG A 635 14.79 -19.74 -6.47
CA ARG A 635 13.95 -19.39 -5.31
C ARG A 635 12.76 -20.34 -5.20
N TRP A 636 12.07 -20.63 -6.30
CA TRP A 636 10.95 -21.57 -6.28
C TRP A 636 11.40 -22.97 -5.89
N GLU A 637 12.53 -23.43 -6.42
CA GLU A 637 13.14 -24.71 -6.07
C GLU A 637 13.48 -24.77 -4.57
N MET A 638 14.17 -23.76 -4.05
CA MET A 638 14.65 -23.75 -2.67
C MET A 638 13.55 -23.53 -1.64
N HIS A 639 12.54 -22.71 -1.95
CA HIS A 639 11.50 -22.30 -0.99
C HIS A 639 10.22 -23.11 -1.08
N THR A 640 9.94 -23.75 -2.22
CA THR A 640 8.66 -24.46 -2.43
C THR A 640 8.89 -25.93 -2.72
N VAL A 641 9.74 -26.24 -3.70
CA VAL A 641 9.87 -27.61 -4.24
C VAL A 641 10.70 -28.51 -3.32
N ALA A 642 11.92 -28.11 -2.98
CA ALA A 642 12.81 -28.90 -2.12
C ALA A 642 12.22 -29.18 -0.73
N PRO A 643 11.55 -28.21 -0.05
CA PRO A 643 10.83 -28.50 1.18
C PRO A 643 9.69 -29.51 0.99
N ALA A 644 8.89 -29.37 -0.07
CA ALA A 644 7.77 -30.27 -0.34
C ALA A 644 8.23 -31.71 -0.61
N LEU A 645 9.32 -31.89 -1.36
CA LEU A 645 9.92 -33.19 -1.61
C LEU A 645 10.50 -33.82 -0.34
N THR A 646 11.06 -33.01 0.57
CA THR A 646 11.61 -33.49 1.83
C THR A 646 10.53 -33.92 2.82
N LEU A 647 9.33 -33.30 2.77
CA LEU A 647 8.19 -33.70 3.60
C LEU A 647 7.50 -34.98 3.11
N LEU A 648 7.70 -35.36 1.85
CA LEU A 648 7.13 -36.57 1.26
C LEU A 648 8.04 -37.80 1.35
N LYS A 649 9.34 -37.60 1.58
CA LYS A 649 10.31 -38.66 1.91
C LYS A 649 10.31 -38.92 3.40
#